data_AF-A0AB39YJK8-F1
#
_entry.id   AF-A0AB39YJK8-F1
#
_cell.length_a   1.000
_cell.length_b   1.000
_cell.length_c   1.000
_cell.angle_alpha   90.00
_cell.angle_beta   90.00
_cell.angle_gamma   90.00
#
_symmetry.space_group_name_H-M   'P 1'
#
loop_
_entity.id
_entity.type
_entity.pdbx_description
1 polymer ?
#
loop_
_entity_poly.entity_id
_entity_poly.type
_entity_poly.pdbx_seq_one_letter_code
_entity_poly.pdbx_strand_id
1 'polypeptide(L)'
;MPNEQESLFAAVDALLEEAAAQDPLPHPDERKRLREAAGLSQDQIAKALSVRRETVTSWETGRTAPRPPKRAAYARLLEGLSTLHPINGVNAEASTPPHPEVHQDNAAQPPAPAINAVNATPPPAPTLDAVHATPPAASTLNGVNTTPLTVDVTAAPVPSINAVNAVAPTAPVNAPADAEPPAAPASPATPATAPRAAGAAAPTPPGSGAEPQFREGAGRGTAPQGPTPTPRTVNGVNAEPQEAAASAPIPAPTVNGVNANPPAAPATAPAPATPAPTVNAVNAHPPATPPRPRRRPHPTPLEGNGPLAVLTGTGQAHAASGLVLDHPTTGGLPALLTWALGPDADLRSPRLHRNGKDGDPLLVLTAPALERLGLPPTLEDRRNLRLPDNHPVIKQLTKAKWQLTRRGFGPWPRIYRPATPSTGRQCVQLAILPWGALDPRAWGEDTPGLPAPELAELLTTFASRVLTPRGSTAVTGLELMTALRPPTRAARDEATNTWVSAPVPGSLTRPVDPAPPEAPDEHPVVAALYPRSHQRTPAEVLDEEAYDWIRDPELLTDAECTRTHAVGIDVNMAFAAAANRLPVGLGPATHRTAPRFDPKLPGCWLADLSSIALDPRLPSPFTPHGRPPTGPAWYATPTLAYAQELGHDVHPSEAWLRLDHGPYLDAWYTRLRDAYMATMADLGITSTLPEPEFLTAMAELQQHAHPVLKPVLSAIKSTVKGGIGKLRERPQGAGYRPGEPWPALERPTWRPDIRAAVISTARVNMHRKMNKLATAAGQYPIAVLSDCAVYLSDGPSPLDFLPRTPEGKPLPGGFRLGVSPGMVKHEGTQPLLWAVQMLDENHNPARHIKGHDAAADGE
;
A
#
# COMPACT_ATOMS: atom_id res chain seq x y z
N MET A 1 26.09 -51.81 30.40
CA MET A 1 24.84 -51.14 30.79
C MET A 1 25.17 -49.68 31.05
N PRO A 2 24.53 -48.71 30.38
CA PRO A 2 24.38 -47.36 30.95
C PRO A 2 23.72 -47.48 32.34
N ASN A 3 23.94 -46.52 33.23
CA ASN A 3 23.42 -46.63 34.58
C ASN A 3 21.89 -46.46 34.56
N GLU A 4 21.16 -47.56 34.72
CA GLU A 4 19.69 -47.60 34.66
C GLU A 4 19.05 -46.64 35.67
N GLN A 5 19.73 -46.43 36.80
CA GLN A 5 19.36 -45.46 37.83
C GLN A 5 19.48 -44.00 37.36
N GLU A 6 20.48 -43.64 36.54
CA GLU A 6 20.60 -42.31 35.94
C GLU A 6 19.53 -42.09 34.86
N SER A 7 19.23 -43.13 34.07
CA SER A 7 18.12 -43.08 33.10
C SER A 7 16.76 -42.90 33.77
N LEU A 8 16.57 -43.52 34.94
CA LEU A 8 15.36 -43.35 35.75
C LEU A 8 15.29 -41.98 36.40
N PHE A 9 16.39 -41.43 36.91
CA PHE A 9 16.41 -40.06 37.42
C PHE A 9 16.10 -39.03 36.32
N ALA A 10 16.73 -39.14 35.14
CA ALA A 10 16.43 -38.25 34.01
C ALA A 10 14.97 -38.34 33.54
N ALA A 11 14.36 -39.52 33.58
CA ALA A 11 12.93 -39.70 33.27
C ALA A 11 12.00 -39.11 34.36
N VAL A 12 12.39 -39.20 35.64
CA VAL A 12 11.66 -38.54 36.75
C VAL A 12 11.80 -37.02 36.69
N ASP A 13 12.99 -36.50 36.39
CA ASP A 13 13.22 -35.07 36.22
C ASP A 13 12.39 -34.52 35.04
N ALA A 14 12.35 -35.23 33.91
CA ALA A 14 11.49 -34.88 32.78
C ALA A 14 9.98 -34.87 33.14
N LEU A 15 9.51 -35.87 33.92
CA LEU A 15 8.13 -35.89 34.44
C LEU A 15 7.83 -34.76 35.42
N LEU A 16 8.80 -34.34 36.24
CA LEU A 16 8.68 -33.20 37.13
C LEU A 16 8.69 -31.87 36.36
N GLU A 17 9.48 -31.75 35.28
CA GLU A 17 9.44 -30.60 34.36
C GLU A 17 8.11 -30.53 33.58
N GLU A 18 7.56 -31.67 33.14
CA GLU A 18 6.26 -31.73 32.48
C GLU A 18 5.12 -31.35 33.45
N ALA A 19 5.13 -31.85 34.69
CA ALA A 19 4.19 -31.44 35.72
C ALA A 19 4.28 -29.93 36.03
N ALA A 20 5.51 -29.37 36.08
CA ALA A 20 5.74 -27.93 36.24
C ALA A 20 5.38 -27.09 34.99
N ALA A 21 5.21 -27.72 33.83
CA ALA A 21 4.67 -27.10 32.62
C ALA A 21 3.13 -27.08 32.61
N GLN A 22 2.48 -28.04 33.29
CA GLN A 22 1.02 -28.13 33.41
C GLN A 22 0.42 -27.10 34.39
N ASP A 23 1.16 -26.68 35.42
CA ASP A 23 0.69 -25.63 36.35
C ASP A 23 0.52 -24.26 35.65
N PRO A 24 -0.71 -23.71 35.53
CA PRO A 24 -0.99 -22.56 34.69
C PRO A 24 -0.57 -21.24 35.34
N LEU A 25 0.47 -20.62 34.78
CA LEU A 25 0.86 -19.24 35.10
C LEU A 25 -0.35 -18.29 34.97
N PRO A 26 -0.59 -17.37 35.93
CA PRO A 26 -1.70 -16.41 35.91
C PRO A 26 -1.87 -15.69 34.57
N HIS A 27 -3.09 -15.20 34.27
CA HIS A 27 -3.37 -14.49 33.01
C HIS A 27 -2.38 -13.32 32.78
N PRO A 28 -1.94 -13.00 31.55
CA PRO A 28 -0.93 -11.96 31.31
C PRO A 28 -1.20 -10.61 32.00
N ASP A 29 -2.46 -10.16 32.01
CA ASP A 29 -2.87 -8.95 32.75
C ASP A 29 -2.71 -9.07 34.27
N GLU A 30 -2.91 -10.26 34.84
CA GLU A 30 -2.67 -10.53 36.26
C GLU A 30 -1.17 -10.53 36.57
N ARG A 31 -0.31 -11.08 35.68
CA ARG A 31 1.15 -10.97 35.81
C ARG A 31 1.59 -9.51 35.88
N LYS A 32 1.01 -8.68 35.00
CA LYS A 32 1.23 -7.24 34.95
C LYS A 32 0.70 -6.53 36.20
N ARG A 33 -0.53 -6.84 36.65
CA ARG A 33 -1.13 -6.30 37.88
C ARG A 33 -0.24 -6.57 39.09
N LEU A 34 0.22 -7.82 39.24
CA LEU A 34 1.08 -8.24 40.34
C LEU A 34 2.42 -7.49 40.35
N ARG A 35 3.06 -7.34 39.18
CA ARG A 35 4.27 -6.51 39.04
C ARG A 35 4.00 -5.06 39.43
N GLU A 36 2.92 -4.46 38.93
CA GLU A 36 2.61 -3.04 39.11
C GLU A 36 2.18 -2.71 40.55
N ALA A 37 1.42 -3.60 41.20
CA ALA A 37 1.08 -3.49 42.63
C ALA A 37 2.33 -3.60 43.53
N ALA A 38 3.32 -4.40 43.13
CA ALA A 38 4.61 -4.52 43.80
C ALA A 38 5.60 -3.37 43.51
N GLY A 39 5.23 -2.40 42.67
CA GLY A 39 6.09 -1.28 42.27
C GLY A 39 7.32 -1.69 41.45
N LEU A 40 7.33 -2.90 40.89
CA LEU A 40 8.48 -3.45 40.15
C LEU A 40 8.48 -3.01 38.68
N SER A 41 9.66 -2.71 38.15
CA SER A 41 9.85 -2.49 36.72
C SER A 41 10.11 -3.81 35.98
N GLN A 42 9.79 -3.82 34.68
CA GLN A 42 10.11 -4.96 33.81
C GLN A 42 11.63 -5.22 33.75
N ASP A 43 12.47 -4.18 33.89
CA ASP A 43 13.93 -4.30 33.98
C ASP A 43 14.41 -4.99 35.26
N GLN A 44 13.75 -4.75 36.40
CA GLN A 44 14.10 -5.43 37.65
C GLN A 44 13.81 -6.93 37.56
N ILE A 45 12.65 -7.31 37.02
CA ILE A 45 12.31 -8.71 36.77
C ILE A 45 13.25 -9.33 35.73
N ALA A 46 13.52 -8.62 34.62
CA ALA A 46 14.40 -9.10 33.56
C ALA A 46 15.83 -9.34 34.07
N LYS A 47 16.38 -8.42 34.88
CA LYS A 47 17.69 -8.56 35.52
C LYS A 47 17.73 -9.72 36.52
N ALA A 48 16.70 -9.86 37.37
CA ALA A 48 16.61 -10.95 38.33
C ALA A 48 16.53 -12.33 37.65
N LEU A 49 15.86 -12.42 36.50
CA LEU A 49 15.71 -13.64 35.72
C LEU A 49 16.76 -13.82 34.62
N SER A 50 17.72 -12.89 34.47
CA SER A 50 18.74 -12.92 33.41
C SER A 50 18.17 -13.02 31.98
N VAL A 51 17.10 -12.27 31.70
CA VAL A 51 16.48 -12.14 30.37
C VAL A 51 16.46 -10.67 29.91
N ARG A 52 15.99 -10.39 28.69
CA ARG A 52 15.79 -9.01 28.22
C ARG A 52 14.47 -8.45 28.75
N ARG A 53 14.38 -7.13 28.89
CA ARG A 53 13.17 -6.41 29.32
C ARG A 53 11.97 -6.70 28.40
N GLU A 54 12.26 -6.81 27.11
CA GLU A 54 11.32 -7.14 26.03
C GLU A 54 10.77 -8.57 26.17
N THR A 55 11.54 -9.49 26.76
CA THR A 55 11.10 -10.85 27.08
C THR A 55 10.01 -10.83 28.16
N VAL A 56 10.24 -10.11 29.26
CA VAL A 56 9.22 -9.91 30.32
C VAL A 56 8.00 -9.17 29.78
N THR A 57 8.20 -8.15 28.93
CA THR A 57 7.11 -7.46 28.23
C THR A 57 6.27 -8.42 27.38
N SER A 58 6.90 -9.42 26.76
CA SER A 58 6.21 -10.41 25.92
C SER A 58 5.40 -11.41 26.76
N TRP A 59 5.90 -11.78 27.94
CA TRP A 59 5.18 -12.61 28.93
C TRP A 59 3.99 -11.89 29.56
N GLU A 60 4.11 -10.58 29.82
CA GLU A 60 3.02 -9.72 30.33
C GLU A 60 2.00 -9.32 29.26
N THR A 61 2.34 -9.42 27.96
CA THR A 61 1.41 -9.20 26.83
C THR A 61 0.91 -10.50 26.20
N GLY A 62 1.17 -11.65 26.81
CA GLY A 62 0.72 -12.96 26.32
C GLY A 62 1.35 -13.45 25.00
N ARG A 63 2.19 -12.65 24.33
CA ARG A 63 2.82 -12.98 23.05
C ARG A 63 3.78 -14.17 23.12
N THR A 64 4.38 -14.41 24.28
CA THR A 64 5.15 -15.62 24.57
C THR A 64 4.92 -16.06 26.02
N ALA A 65 5.21 -17.33 26.33
CA ALA A 65 5.30 -17.83 27.69
C ALA A 65 6.78 -18.06 28.07
N PRO A 66 7.16 -17.95 29.36
CA PRO A 66 8.47 -18.37 29.82
C PRO A 66 8.62 -19.89 29.70
N ARG A 67 9.74 -20.35 29.13
CA ARG A 67 10.15 -21.76 29.07
C ARG A 67 11.04 -22.12 30.27
N PRO A 68 11.21 -23.41 30.62
CA PRO A 68 12.24 -23.85 31.55
C PRO A 68 13.65 -23.34 31.15
N PRO A 69 14.58 -23.14 32.10
CA PRO A 69 14.39 -23.15 33.55
C PRO A 69 13.75 -21.85 34.09
N LYS A 70 13.59 -20.82 33.25
CA LYS A 70 13.11 -19.49 33.68
C LYS A 70 11.65 -19.47 34.13
N ARG A 71 10.82 -20.40 33.62
CA ARG A 71 9.40 -20.58 34.01
C ARG A 71 9.23 -20.70 35.53
N ALA A 72 9.94 -21.63 36.17
CA ALA A 72 9.79 -21.90 37.61
C ALA A 72 10.14 -20.68 38.48
N ALA A 73 11.21 -19.96 38.13
CA ALA A 73 11.62 -18.74 38.84
C ALA A 73 10.61 -17.58 38.67
N TYR A 74 9.96 -17.47 37.50
CA TYR A 74 8.90 -16.47 37.27
C TYR A 74 7.55 -16.86 37.90
N ALA A 75 7.18 -18.14 37.90
CA ALA A 75 6.03 -18.67 38.65
C ALA A 75 6.15 -18.31 40.15
N ARG A 76 7.27 -18.69 40.77
CA ARG A 76 7.54 -18.41 42.19
C ARG A 76 7.58 -16.91 42.52
N LEU A 77 8.02 -16.06 41.59
CA LEU A 77 7.92 -14.62 41.74
C LEU A 77 6.44 -14.18 41.78
N LEU A 78 5.63 -14.61 40.81
CA LEU A 78 4.21 -14.25 40.73
C LEU A 78 3.39 -14.76 41.93
N GLU A 79 3.68 -15.97 42.43
CA GLU A 79 3.10 -16.55 43.65
C GLU A 79 3.45 -15.71 44.90
N GLY A 80 4.71 -15.28 45.03
CA GLY A 80 5.12 -14.36 46.09
C GLY A 80 4.41 -13.00 45.99
N LEU A 81 4.25 -12.48 44.77
CA LEU A 81 3.53 -11.22 44.55
C LEU A 81 2.01 -11.34 44.77
N SER A 82 1.37 -12.46 44.44
CA SER A 82 -0.08 -12.65 44.67
C SER A 82 -0.40 -12.79 46.15
N THR A 83 0.50 -13.40 46.93
CA THR A 83 0.45 -13.44 48.39
C THR A 83 0.56 -12.04 49.01
N LEU A 84 1.38 -11.15 48.42
CA LEU A 84 1.55 -9.76 48.88
C LEU A 84 0.45 -8.80 48.39
N HIS A 85 -0.17 -9.10 47.25
CA HIS A 85 -1.17 -8.25 46.59
C HIS A 85 -2.46 -9.01 46.23
N PRO A 86 -3.15 -9.62 47.22
CA PRO A 86 -4.37 -10.39 46.98
C PRO A 86 -5.49 -9.50 46.42
N ILE A 87 -6.40 -10.11 45.67
CA ILE A 87 -7.58 -9.43 45.11
C ILE A 87 -8.64 -9.31 46.20
N ASN A 88 -8.69 -8.15 46.85
CA ASN A 88 -9.82 -7.79 47.73
C ASN A 88 -11.06 -7.57 46.84
N GLY A 89 -12.02 -8.48 46.93
CA GLY A 89 -13.18 -8.54 46.04
C GLY A 89 -14.14 -7.36 46.20
N VAL A 90 -14.20 -6.51 45.18
CA VAL A 90 -15.37 -5.69 44.83
C VAL A 90 -15.60 -5.82 43.33
N ASN A 91 -16.82 -6.21 42.95
CA ASN A 91 -17.29 -6.48 41.58
C ASN A 91 -16.59 -7.64 40.87
N ALA A 92 -16.91 -8.86 41.29
CA ALA A 92 -16.75 -10.08 40.51
C ALA A 92 -18.10 -10.83 40.45
N GLU A 93 -18.93 -10.52 39.46
CA GLU A 93 -20.19 -11.22 39.18
C GLU A 93 -20.53 -11.04 37.68
N ALA A 94 -21.17 -12.06 37.08
CA ALA A 94 -21.44 -12.22 35.63
C ALA A 94 -20.20 -12.36 34.71
N SER A 95 -20.08 -13.37 33.84
CA SER A 95 -20.89 -14.58 33.63
C SER A 95 -20.07 -15.71 32.98
N THR A 96 -20.37 -16.96 33.34
CA THR A 96 -19.98 -18.15 32.57
C THR A 96 -20.85 -18.26 31.30
N PRO A 97 -20.31 -18.55 30.11
CA PRO A 97 -21.10 -18.69 28.90
C PRO A 97 -21.75 -20.09 28.77
N PRO A 98 -23.04 -20.20 28.38
CA PRO A 98 -23.65 -21.48 28.01
C PRO A 98 -23.32 -21.88 26.57
N HIS A 99 -23.37 -23.19 26.30
CA HIS A 99 -23.11 -23.81 25.00
C HIS A 99 -24.43 -23.98 24.20
N PRO A 100 -24.51 -23.60 22.91
CA PRO A 100 -25.68 -23.85 22.08
C PRO A 100 -25.62 -25.23 21.40
N GLU A 101 -26.64 -26.06 21.60
CA GLU A 101 -26.78 -27.35 20.90
C GLU A 101 -27.23 -27.20 19.45
N VAL A 102 -27.01 -28.25 18.65
CA VAL A 102 -27.26 -28.28 17.21
C VAL A 102 -28.70 -28.71 16.90
N HIS A 103 -29.45 -27.88 16.17
CA HIS A 103 -30.63 -28.33 15.43
C HIS A 103 -30.26 -28.64 13.97
N GLN A 104 -30.35 -29.92 13.59
CA GLN A 104 -30.46 -30.34 12.20
C GLN A 104 -31.94 -30.40 11.81
N ASP A 105 -32.28 -29.98 10.59
CA ASP A 105 -33.44 -30.53 9.89
C ASP A 105 -33.21 -30.50 8.36
N ASN A 106 -34.00 -31.25 7.60
CA ASN A 106 -33.46 -31.96 6.42
C ASN A 106 -34.16 -31.69 5.06
N ALA A 107 -33.43 -32.01 3.98
CA ALA A 107 -33.85 -32.27 2.60
C ALA A 107 -34.49 -31.16 1.73
N ALA A 108 -33.82 -30.83 0.61
CA ALA A 108 -34.39 -30.95 -0.75
C ALA A 108 -33.33 -30.70 -1.86
N GLN A 109 -33.29 -31.54 -2.89
CA GLN A 109 -32.47 -31.37 -4.11
C GLN A 109 -33.21 -32.02 -5.29
N PRO A 110 -33.55 -31.27 -6.37
CA PRO A 110 -32.89 -31.45 -7.68
C PRO A 110 -32.94 -30.18 -8.60
N PRO A 111 -32.51 -30.24 -9.88
CA PRO A 111 -31.38 -30.94 -10.50
C PRO A 111 -30.40 -29.95 -11.19
N ALA A 112 -29.31 -30.46 -11.77
CA ALA A 112 -28.41 -29.67 -12.63
C ALA A 112 -28.83 -29.75 -14.12
N PRO A 113 -28.72 -28.66 -14.90
CA PRO A 113 -28.61 -28.70 -16.35
C PRO A 113 -27.14 -28.66 -16.81
N ALA A 114 -26.82 -29.34 -17.90
CA ALA A 114 -25.46 -29.44 -18.43
C ALA A 114 -25.16 -28.38 -19.51
N ILE A 115 -23.87 -28.02 -19.62
CA ILE A 115 -23.13 -27.61 -20.82
C ILE A 115 -23.85 -26.68 -21.82
N ASN A 116 -23.31 -25.47 -21.96
CA ASN A 116 -23.00 -24.92 -23.29
C ASN A 116 -21.82 -23.95 -23.20
N ALA A 117 -20.78 -24.21 -23.99
CA ALA A 117 -19.59 -23.36 -24.07
C ALA A 117 -19.52 -22.70 -25.45
N VAL A 118 -19.20 -21.41 -25.51
CA VAL A 118 -18.77 -20.74 -26.75
C VAL A 118 -17.84 -19.56 -26.48
N ASN A 119 -16.84 -19.45 -27.35
CA ASN A 119 -16.07 -18.24 -27.68
C ASN A 119 -15.12 -17.65 -26.63
N ALA A 120 -13.91 -18.24 -26.62
CA ALA A 120 -12.65 -17.51 -26.47
C ALA A 120 -12.56 -16.35 -27.51
N THR A 121 -11.94 -15.18 -27.24
CA THR A 121 -10.48 -14.87 -27.42
C THR A 121 -10.05 -14.94 -28.90
N PRO A 122 -9.39 -13.93 -29.52
CA PRO A 122 -8.00 -13.54 -29.19
C PRO A 122 -7.60 -12.04 -29.39
N PRO A 123 -6.34 -11.64 -29.09
CA PRO A 123 -5.84 -10.26 -29.25
C PRO A 123 -5.12 -10.01 -30.60
N PRO A 124 -4.81 -8.75 -30.95
CA PRO A 124 -3.92 -8.43 -32.07
C PRO A 124 -2.45 -8.73 -31.72
N ALA A 125 -1.84 -9.65 -32.45
CA ALA A 125 -0.39 -9.89 -32.47
C ALA A 125 0.25 -9.25 -33.73
N PRO A 126 1.56 -8.91 -33.71
CA PRO A 126 2.23 -8.33 -34.87
C PRO A 126 2.49 -9.37 -35.98
N THR A 127 2.56 -8.89 -37.22
CA THR A 127 2.78 -9.68 -38.44
C THR A 127 4.23 -10.13 -38.62
N LEU A 128 4.42 -11.42 -38.94
CA LEU A 128 5.56 -11.95 -39.70
C LEU A 128 5.04 -13.05 -40.64
N ASP A 129 5.51 -13.04 -41.89
CA ASP A 129 5.04 -13.96 -42.92
C ASP A 129 5.61 -15.38 -42.76
N ALA A 130 4.79 -16.38 -43.12
CA ALA A 130 5.20 -17.78 -43.24
C ALA A 130 4.62 -18.39 -44.52
N VAL A 131 5.43 -19.18 -45.23
CA VAL A 131 5.08 -19.72 -46.56
C VAL A 131 4.39 -21.08 -46.44
N HIS A 132 3.44 -21.36 -47.35
CA HIS A 132 2.58 -22.55 -47.36
C HIS A 132 3.28 -23.91 -47.35
N ALA A 133 2.67 -24.85 -46.63
CA ALA A 133 2.49 -26.25 -47.07
C ALA A 133 1.16 -26.81 -46.52
N THR A 134 0.39 -27.53 -47.35
CA THR A 134 -0.94 -28.09 -47.02
C THR A 134 -0.88 -29.60 -46.76
N PRO A 135 -1.71 -30.18 -45.86
CA PRO A 135 -1.71 -31.62 -45.58
C PRO A 135 -2.76 -32.41 -46.38
N PRO A 136 -2.58 -33.74 -46.53
CA PRO A 136 -3.64 -34.68 -46.92
C PRO A 136 -4.27 -35.40 -45.71
N ALA A 137 -5.40 -36.08 -45.91
CA ALA A 137 -6.23 -36.71 -44.87
C ALA A 137 -5.97 -38.23 -44.67
N ALA A 138 -6.60 -38.82 -43.66
CA ALA A 138 -6.44 -40.21 -43.23
C ALA A 138 -7.30 -41.23 -43.99
N SER A 139 -6.95 -42.53 -43.92
CA SER A 139 -7.90 -43.68 -44.02
C SER A 139 -7.33 -45.04 -43.57
N THR A 140 -7.94 -45.60 -42.51
CA THR A 140 -8.47 -46.99 -42.36
C THR A 140 -7.63 -48.29 -42.42
N LEU A 141 -7.95 -49.18 -41.47
CA LEU A 141 -8.18 -50.67 -41.54
C LEU A 141 -7.09 -51.72 -41.17
N ASN A 142 -7.51 -52.67 -40.32
CA ASN A 142 -6.95 -54.01 -39.97
C ASN A 142 -5.55 -54.04 -39.28
N GLY A 143 -5.14 -55.02 -38.45
CA GLY A 143 -5.74 -56.28 -37.94
C GLY A 143 -4.65 -57.38 -37.76
N VAL A 144 -4.73 -58.44 -36.93
CA VAL A 144 -5.68 -58.99 -35.93
C VAL A 144 -4.91 -59.95 -34.96
N ASN A 145 -5.36 -60.16 -33.70
CA ASN A 145 -4.85 -61.10 -32.66
C ASN A 145 -3.46 -60.78 -32.03
N THR A 146 -3.12 -61.14 -30.78
CA THR A 146 -3.54 -62.27 -29.91
C THR A 146 -3.84 -61.89 -28.44
N THR A 147 -4.43 -62.82 -27.70
CA THR A 147 -4.85 -62.77 -26.27
C THR A 147 -4.59 -64.16 -25.62
N PRO A 148 -4.89 -64.39 -24.33
CA PRO A 148 -4.62 -63.60 -23.12
C PRO A 148 -3.88 -64.44 -22.04
N LEU A 149 -3.66 -63.88 -20.84
CA LEU A 149 -3.61 -64.66 -19.60
C LEU A 149 -4.52 -64.02 -18.54
N THR A 150 -5.24 -64.85 -17.79
CA THR A 150 -6.25 -64.43 -16.80
C THR A 150 -6.00 -65.15 -15.49
N VAL A 151 -6.10 -64.43 -14.37
CA VAL A 151 -6.32 -65.02 -13.05
C VAL A 151 -7.37 -64.16 -12.34
N ASP A 152 -8.45 -64.82 -11.93
CA ASP A 152 -9.50 -64.35 -11.02
C ASP A 152 -9.32 -65.15 -9.70
N VAL A 153 -9.83 -64.81 -8.51
CA VAL A 153 -11.22 -65.01 -8.07
C VAL A 153 -11.36 -64.51 -6.60
N THR A 154 -12.55 -63.99 -6.25
CA THR A 154 -13.12 -63.77 -4.89
C THR A 154 -12.59 -62.70 -3.91
N ALA A 155 -13.54 -62.08 -3.21
CA ALA A 155 -13.41 -61.35 -1.93
C ALA A 155 -14.71 -61.47 -1.10
N ALA A 156 -14.70 -60.99 0.15
CA ALA A 156 -15.78 -61.02 1.18
C ALA A 156 -16.01 -62.39 1.89
N PRO A 157 -16.61 -62.44 3.12
CA PRO A 157 -17.24 -61.36 3.89
C PRO A 157 -16.71 -61.15 5.34
N VAL A 158 -17.44 -60.32 6.12
CA VAL A 158 -17.19 -59.88 7.51
C VAL A 158 -17.52 -60.96 8.56
N PRO A 159 -17.16 -60.75 9.84
CA PRO A 159 -18.22 -60.75 10.87
C PRO A 159 -18.13 -59.60 11.89
N SER A 160 -19.27 -59.32 12.56
CA SER A 160 -19.40 -58.38 13.69
C SER A 160 -19.80 -59.11 14.97
N ILE A 161 -19.66 -58.47 16.15
CA ILE A 161 -20.17 -58.96 17.44
C ILE A 161 -21.06 -57.87 18.08
N ASN A 162 -22.07 -58.31 18.84
CA ASN A 162 -23.22 -57.51 19.27
C ASN A 162 -23.09 -56.86 20.67
N ALA A 163 -23.88 -55.78 20.85
CA ALA A 163 -24.84 -55.44 21.93
C ALA A 163 -24.81 -56.20 23.30
N VAL A 164 -25.37 -55.72 24.40
CA VAL A 164 -26.73 -55.13 24.63
C VAL A 164 -26.82 -54.32 25.93
N ASN A 165 -27.75 -53.35 26.00
CA ASN A 165 -28.92 -53.39 26.92
C ASN A 165 -29.80 -52.13 26.81
N ALA A 166 -31.10 -52.30 27.03
CA ALA A 166 -32.09 -51.21 27.08
C ALA A 166 -33.25 -51.57 28.03
N VAL A 167 -33.73 -50.61 28.84
CA VAL A 167 -34.93 -50.74 29.68
C VAL A 167 -35.67 -49.40 29.75
N ALA A 168 -36.99 -49.47 29.63
CA ALA A 168 -37.99 -48.43 29.93
C ALA A 168 -39.14 -49.13 30.72
N PRO A 169 -40.27 -48.50 31.12
CA PRO A 169 -40.70 -47.11 30.95
C PRO A 169 -41.29 -46.49 32.24
N THR A 170 -41.91 -45.30 32.17
CA THR A 170 -43.31 -45.05 32.64
C THR A 170 -43.78 -43.63 32.34
N ALA A 171 -45.10 -43.44 32.21
CA ALA A 171 -45.83 -42.18 32.26
C ALA A 171 -47.00 -42.33 33.28
N PRO A 172 -47.68 -41.26 33.74
CA PRO A 172 -48.89 -40.87 32.98
C PRO A 172 -49.34 -39.37 33.05
N VAL A 173 -49.92 -38.90 31.94
CA VAL A 173 -51.21 -38.17 31.83
C VAL A 173 -51.49 -36.95 32.75
N ASN A 174 -51.64 -35.76 32.14
CA ASN A 174 -52.95 -35.06 32.11
C ASN A 174 -53.01 -33.88 31.10
N ALA A 175 -54.22 -33.65 30.59
CA ALA A 175 -54.71 -32.54 29.75
C ALA A 175 -56.22 -32.37 30.12
N PRO A 176 -57.01 -31.36 29.64
CA PRO A 176 -56.79 -30.44 28.51
C PRO A 176 -57.25 -28.97 28.75
N ALA A 177 -57.55 -28.26 27.65
CA ALA A 177 -58.49 -27.12 27.50
C ALA A 177 -58.01 -25.69 27.89
N ASP A 178 -58.36 -24.61 27.17
CA ASP A 178 -58.95 -24.48 25.80
C ASP A 178 -58.82 -23.02 25.25
N ALA A 179 -59.24 -22.81 24.00
CA ALA A 179 -59.71 -21.54 23.38
C ALA A 179 -58.72 -20.39 23.01
N GLU A 180 -58.12 -20.53 21.81
CA GLU A 180 -58.16 -19.60 20.66
C GLU A 180 -57.67 -18.11 20.66
N PRO A 181 -57.39 -17.52 19.47
CA PRO A 181 -56.74 -16.19 19.26
C PRO A 181 -57.76 -15.15 18.71
N PRO A 182 -57.45 -14.11 17.88
CA PRO A 182 -56.17 -13.46 17.48
C PRO A 182 -56.18 -11.90 17.54
N ALA A 183 -55.01 -11.26 17.31
CA ALA A 183 -54.90 -10.02 16.51
C ALA A 183 -53.44 -9.57 16.24
N ALA A 184 -53.18 -9.17 14.99
CA ALA A 184 -52.06 -8.33 14.52
C ALA A 184 -52.53 -7.67 13.18
N PRO A 185 -51.79 -6.76 12.51
CA PRO A 185 -50.53 -6.07 12.87
C PRO A 185 -50.60 -4.52 12.73
N ALA A 186 -49.52 -3.82 13.09
CA ALA A 186 -49.24 -2.47 12.57
C ALA A 186 -47.73 -2.14 12.55
N SER A 187 -47.24 -1.61 11.44
CA SER A 187 -45.85 -1.14 11.20
C SER A 187 -45.83 -0.31 9.90
N PRO A 188 -44.82 0.55 9.64
CA PRO A 188 -43.82 1.16 10.52
C PRO A 188 -43.81 2.71 10.42
N ALA A 189 -42.86 3.38 11.08
CA ALA A 189 -42.50 4.77 10.79
C ALA A 189 -40.97 4.96 10.77
N THR A 190 -40.45 5.67 9.76
CA THR A 190 -39.01 5.88 9.49
C THR A 190 -38.65 7.39 9.52
N PRO A 191 -37.35 7.79 9.50
CA PRO A 191 -36.86 8.84 10.40
C PRO A 191 -36.72 10.25 9.79
N ALA A 192 -36.52 11.24 10.68
CA ALA A 192 -36.22 12.62 10.34
C ALA A 192 -34.75 12.85 9.91
N THR A 193 -34.53 13.90 9.11
CA THR A 193 -33.27 14.13 8.35
C THR A 193 -32.36 15.19 8.99
N ALA A 194 -31.07 15.17 8.63
CA ALA A 194 -30.04 16.10 9.13
C ALA A 194 -30.10 17.53 8.54
N PRO A 195 -29.53 18.55 9.22
CA PRO A 195 -29.39 19.92 8.71
C PRO A 195 -28.01 20.19 8.07
N ARG A 196 -27.92 21.17 7.14
CA ARG A 196 -26.62 21.69 6.63
C ARG A 196 -26.62 23.18 6.24
N ALA A 197 -25.93 23.97 7.07
CA ALA A 197 -25.13 25.19 6.82
C ALA A 197 -25.45 26.19 5.66
N ALA A 198 -25.70 27.43 6.07
CA ALA A 198 -25.09 28.69 5.58
C ALA A 198 -25.09 29.69 6.78
N GLY A 199 -24.27 30.74 6.90
CA GLY A 199 -23.14 31.28 6.13
C GLY A 199 -22.30 32.19 7.07
N ALA A 200 -21.15 32.72 6.64
CA ALA A 200 -20.11 33.21 7.59
C ALA A 200 -20.13 34.73 7.90
N ALA A 201 -19.84 35.07 9.16
CA ALA A 201 -19.33 36.36 9.64
C ALA A 201 -18.31 36.11 10.79
N ALA A 202 -17.36 37.04 11.03
CA ALA A 202 -16.22 36.80 11.92
C ALA A 202 -16.40 37.37 13.35
N PRO A 203 -15.91 36.68 14.40
CA PRO A 203 -15.99 37.16 15.78
C PRO A 203 -14.78 38.02 16.20
N THR A 204 -15.03 38.96 17.11
CA THR A 204 -14.01 39.62 17.98
C THR A 204 -14.29 39.24 19.44
N PRO A 205 -13.31 39.32 20.37
CA PRO A 205 -13.41 38.71 21.70
C PRO A 205 -14.34 39.49 22.65
N PRO A 206 -14.94 38.82 23.65
CA PRO A 206 -15.99 39.39 24.49
C PRO A 206 -15.47 40.33 25.59
N GLY A 207 -16.28 41.33 25.93
CA GLY A 207 -16.10 42.24 27.06
C GLY A 207 -17.38 42.39 27.88
N SER A 208 -17.24 42.29 29.20
CA SER A 208 -18.25 42.40 30.26
C SER A 208 -19.35 43.47 30.09
N GLY A 209 -20.61 43.11 30.38
CA GLY A 209 -21.50 43.97 31.19
C GLY A 209 -22.93 44.26 30.70
N ALA A 210 -23.85 44.30 31.67
CA ALA A 210 -25.14 45.01 31.71
C ALA A 210 -26.34 44.56 30.81
N GLU A 211 -27.33 43.94 31.48
CA GLU A 211 -28.78 44.23 31.31
C GLU A 211 -29.09 45.70 31.74
N PRO A 212 -30.24 46.37 31.39
CA PRO A 212 -31.59 45.77 31.43
C PRO A 212 -32.75 46.32 30.54
N GLN A 213 -33.88 45.58 30.56
CA GLN A 213 -35.31 46.00 30.54
C GLN A 213 -36.05 46.57 29.28
N PHE A 214 -37.22 45.96 29.02
CA PHE A 214 -38.51 46.47 28.47
C PHE A 214 -38.61 47.35 27.21
N ARG A 215 -39.37 46.90 26.20
CA ARG A 215 -40.81 47.29 26.03
C ARG A 215 -41.61 46.43 25.01
N GLU A 216 -42.93 46.61 25.00
CA GLU A 216 -43.93 45.91 24.19
C GLU A 216 -44.40 46.71 22.94
N GLY A 217 -45.14 46.05 22.03
CA GLY A 217 -45.92 46.66 20.93
C GLY A 217 -45.65 45.99 19.57
N ALA A 218 -46.50 45.18 18.91
CA ALA A 218 -47.96 45.06 18.73
C ALA A 218 -48.49 45.70 17.42
N GLY A 219 -49.31 44.93 16.66
CA GLY A 219 -49.94 45.30 15.37
C GLY A 219 -49.37 44.46 14.20
N ARG A 220 -50.06 43.52 13.54
CA ARG A 220 -51.40 43.44 12.87
C ARG A 220 -51.42 43.97 11.42
N GLY A 221 -51.83 43.09 10.50
CA GLY A 221 -52.23 43.41 9.11
C GLY A 221 -51.10 43.32 8.08
N THR A 222 -51.31 42.90 6.82
CA THR A 222 -52.51 42.31 6.17
C THR A 222 -52.06 41.47 4.96
N ALA A 223 -52.78 40.38 4.62
CA ALA A 223 -52.65 39.70 3.32
C ALA A 223 -53.45 40.43 2.22
N PRO A 224 -53.22 40.14 0.93
CA PRO A 224 -54.04 39.09 0.29
C PRO A 224 -53.32 38.18 -0.76
N GLN A 225 -53.93 37.00 -0.98
CA GLN A 225 -54.16 36.23 -2.23
C GLN A 225 -53.20 36.47 -3.44
N GLY A 226 -52.63 35.46 -4.14
CA GLY A 226 -53.15 34.12 -4.55
C GLY A 226 -53.51 34.14 -6.07
N PRO A 227 -53.52 33.03 -6.86
CA PRO A 227 -53.30 31.57 -6.61
C PRO A 227 -51.89 31.09 -7.12
N THR A 228 -51.43 29.82 -7.29
CA THR A 228 -51.96 28.41 -7.37
C THR A 228 -52.61 28.01 -8.73
N PRO A 229 -52.56 26.76 -9.27
CA PRO A 229 -51.84 25.49 -8.95
C PRO A 229 -50.61 25.29 -9.92
N THR A 230 -49.87 24.18 -10.17
CA THR A 230 -49.85 22.71 -9.88
C THR A 230 -50.84 21.79 -10.65
N PRO A 231 -50.67 20.44 -10.78
CA PRO A 231 -49.59 19.50 -10.38
C PRO A 231 -49.14 18.42 -11.44
N ARG A 232 -48.21 17.55 -11.00
CA ARG A 232 -47.80 16.15 -11.35
C ARG A 232 -48.77 15.23 -12.16
N THR A 233 -48.23 14.22 -12.90
CA THR A 233 -48.11 12.75 -12.57
C THR A 233 -47.40 11.98 -13.72
N VAL A 234 -46.43 11.04 -13.60
CA VAL A 234 -46.27 9.68 -12.96
C VAL A 234 -46.70 8.48 -13.88
N ASN A 235 -45.91 7.38 -13.87
CA ASN A 235 -46.03 6.07 -14.62
C ASN A 235 -45.68 6.07 -16.13
N GLY A 236 -45.17 5.00 -16.77
CA GLY A 236 -44.39 3.84 -16.28
C GLY A 236 -44.95 2.41 -16.49
N VAL A 237 -44.68 1.74 -17.63
CA VAL A 237 -44.79 0.26 -17.84
C VAL A 237 -44.00 -0.23 -19.09
N ASN A 238 -43.93 -1.56 -19.31
CA ASN A 238 -43.06 -2.30 -20.26
C ASN A 238 -43.66 -2.61 -21.66
N ALA A 239 -42.77 -3.11 -22.54
CA ALA A 239 -42.96 -4.12 -23.62
C ALA A 239 -43.16 -3.69 -25.09
N GLU A 240 -42.48 -4.44 -25.99
CA GLU A 240 -42.60 -4.45 -27.46
C GLU A 240 -43.59 -5.56 -27.92
N PRO A 241 -43.98 -5.71 -29.22
CA PRO A 241 -43.09 -6.37 -30.21
C PRO A 241 -43.25 -6.03 -31.74
N GLN A 242 -42.20 -6.36 -32.51
CA GLN A 242 -42.16 -6.90 -33.91
C GLN A 242 -42.54 -6.10 -35.21
N GLU A 243 -41.50 -5.95 -36.08
CA GLU A 243 -41.35 -6.56 -37.43
C GLU A 243 -41.44 -5.77 -38.79
N ALA A 244 -40.64 -6.26 -39.77
CA ALA A 244 -40.63 -6.08 -41.24
C ALA A 244 -40.15 -4.74 -41.88
N ALA A 245 -39.45 -4.70 -43.06
CA ALA A 245 -38.65 -5.68 -43.83
C ALA A 245 -37.86 -5.03 -45.02
N ALA A 246 -36.84 -5.72 -45.57
CA ALA A 246 -36.21 -5.58 -46.92
C ALA A 246 -35.40 -4.28 -47.27
N SER A 247 -34.40 -4.23 -48.19
CA SER A 247 -33.55 -5.24 -48.88
C SER A 247 -32.26 -4.61 -49.50
N ALA A 248 -31.32 -5.42 -50.02
CA ALA A 248 -29.96 -5.06 -50.51
C ALA A 248 -29.92 -4.66 -52.05
N PRO A 249 -28.77 -4.49 -52.80
CA PRO A 249 -27.51 -5.29 -52.81
C PRO A 249 -26.15 -4.52 -53.03
N ILE A 250 -25.05 -5.28 -53.20
CA ILE A 250 -23.64 -4.86 -53.47
C ILE A 250 -23.02 -5.76 -54.57
N PRO A 251 -22.12 -5.28 -55.46
CA PRO A 251 -21.24 -6.11 -56.31
C PRO A 251 -19.73 -6.10 -55.90
N ALA A 252 -18.93 -7.02 -56.47
CA ALA A 252 -17.66 -7.53 -55.91
C ALA A 252 -16.35 -7.13 -56.68
N PRO A 253 -15.13 -7.46 -56.18
CA PRO A 253 -13.83 -6.95 -56.70
C PRO A 253 -12.95 -7.97 -57.47
N THR A 254 -11.86 -7.46 -58.09
CA THR A 254 -10.86 -8.21 -58.91
C THR A 254 -9.45 -7.59 -58.71
N VAL A 255 -8.51 -8.16 -57.92
CA VAL A 255 -7.49 -9.23 -58.20
C VAL A 255 -6.13 -8.73 -58.77
N ASN A 256 -5.05 -8.94 -57.97
CA ASN A 256 -3.59 -9.04 -58.25
C ASN A 256 -2.81 -7.90 -58.99
N GLY A 257 -1.52 -7.62 -58.69
CA GLY A 257 -0.62 -8.13 -57.62
C GLY A 257 0.89 -7.88 -57.86
N VAL A 258 1.73 -8.39 -56.93
CA VAL A 258 3.22 -8.61 -56.99
C VAL A 258 4.18 -7.44 -56.69
N ASN A 259 5.27 -7.78 -55.98
CA ASN A 259 6.34 -6.92 -55.43
C ASN A 259 7.36 -6.37 -56.46
N ALA A 260 7.94 -5.20 -56.17
CA ALA A 260 9.41 -4.98 -56.15
C ALA A 260 9.78 -3.63 -55.49
N ASN A 261 10.99 -3.53 -54.92
CA ASN A 261 11.63 -2.29 -54.45
C ASN A 261 13.15 -2.46 -54.71
N PRO A 262 13.84 -1.54 -55.42
CA PRO A 262 14.96 -0.81 -54.80
C PRO A 262 15.11 0.65 -55.37
N PRO A 263 16.28 1.33 -55.46
CA PRO A 263 16.57 2.40 -54.49
C PRO A 263 17.03 3.78 -55.06
N ALA A 264 16.98 4.80 -54.19
CA ALA A 264 17.84 6.00 -54.08
C ALA A 264 18.38 6.79 -55.32
N ALA A 265 17.84 8.02 -55.48
CA ALA A 265 18.54 9.26 -55.93
C ALA A 265 19.06 9.34 -57.40
N PRO A 266 19.38 10.55 -57.97
CA PRO A 266 19.44 11.91 -57.38
C PRO A 266 18.53 12.97 -58.08
N ALA A 267 18.86 14.25 -57.97
CA ALA A 267 17.96 15.41 -58.19
C ALA A 267 18.04 16.11 -59.56
N THR A 268 16.99 16.86 -59.93
CA THR A 268 17.07 18.04 -60.84
C THR A 268 15.81 18.93 -60.77
N ALA A 269 15.92 20.17 -61.27
CA ALA A 269 14.90 21.22 -61.47
C ALA A 269 15.32 22.07 -62.72
N PRO A 270 14.49 22.91 -63.40
CA PRO A 270 13.36 23.71 -62.89
C PRO A 270 12.10 23.78 -63.83
N ALA A 271 11.31 24.87 -63.73
CA ALA A 271 9.97 25.13 -64.34
C ALA A 271 10.06 25.77 -65.77
N PRO A 272 8.99 26.28 -66.50
CA PRO A 272 7.72 26.91 -66.01
C PRO A 272 6.36 26.80 -66.82
N ALA A 273 5.25 26.92 -66.05
CA ALA A 273 4.01 27.75 -66.21
C ALA A 273 3.01 27.77 -67.43
N THR A 274 1.71 27.60 -67.08
CA THR A 274 0.46 28.26 -67.60
C THR A 274 -0.09 27.99 -69.03
N PRO A 275 -1.40 28.28 -69.35
CA PRO A 275 -2.51 28.87 -68.56
C PRO A 275 -3.81 28.02 -68.47
N ALA A 276 -4.92 28.62 -67.97
CA ALA A 276 -6.21 27.98 -67.61
C ALA A 276 -7.35 28.15 -68.66
N PRO A 277 -8.58 27.70 -68.34
CA PRO A 277 -9.66 28.69 -68.15
C PRO A 277 -10.46 28.52 -66.84
N THR A 278 -11.25 29.54 -66.49
CA THR A 278 -12.06 29.63 -65.26
C THR A 278 -13.53 29.95 -65.55
N VAL A 279 -14.44 29.53 -64.66
CA VAL A 279 -15.83 30.01 -64.58
C VAL A 279 -16.19 30.21 -63.10
N ASN A 280 -16.90 31.30 -62.79
CA ASN A 280 -17.33 31.70 -61.44
C ASN A 280 -18.72 31.09 -61.11
N ALA A 281 -19.36 31.23 -59.93
CA ALA A 281 -19.17 32.23 -58.88
C ALA A 281 -19.81 31.83 -57.52
N VAL A 282 -19.46 32.60 -56.47
CA VAL A 282 -20.20 32.84 -55.20
C VAL A 282 -20.55 31.63 -54.32
N ASN A 283 -19.74 31.43 -53.28
CA ASN A 283 -20.22 31.55 -51.90
C ASN A 283 -19.08 32.01 -50.98
N ALA A 284 -19.36 32.86 -50.00
CA ALA A 284 -18.32 33.53 -49.21
C ALA A 284 -17.81 32.67 -48.04
N HIS A 285 -16.52 32.80 -47.71
CA HIS A 285 -15.91 32.30 -46.49
C HIS A 285 -15.18 33.43 -45.75
N PRO A 286 -15.19 33.46 -44.40
CA PRO A 286 -14.48 34.47 -43.63
C PRO A 286 -12.95 34.31 -43.76
N PRO A 287 -12.16 35.39 -43.58
CA PRO A 287 -10.72 35.37 -43.78
C PRO A 287 -10.01 34.42 -42.82
N ALA A 288 -9.00 33.70 -43.34
CA ALA A 288 -8.20 32.77 -42.56
C ALA A 288 -7.47 33.48 -41.42
N THR A 289 -7.56 32.92 -40.21
CA THR A 289 -6.77 33.37 -39.05
C THR A 289 -5.27 33.15 -39.35
N PRO A 290 -4.37 34.10 -39.05
CA PRO A 290 -2.94 33.92 -39.27
C PRO A 290 -2.40 32.68 -38.54
N PRO A 291 -1.39 31.98 -39.09
CA PRO A 291 -0.88 30.76 -38.51
C PRO A 291 -0.36 31.03 -37.09
N ARG A 292 -1.00 30.38 -36.12
CA ARG A 292 -0.60 30.44 -34.71
C ARG A 292 0.89 30.08 -34.61
N PRO A 293 1.73 30.88 -33.93
CA PRO A 293 3.16 30.62 -33.88
C PRO A 293 3.41 29.20 -33.37
N ARG A 294 4.29 28.45 -34.05
CA ARG A 294 4.66 27.09 -33.62
C ARG A 294 5.08 27.15 -32.17
N ARG A 295 4.27 26.51 -31.30
CA ARG A 295 4.55 26.38 -29.88
C ARG A 295 5.93 25.76 -29.74
N ARG A 296 6.86 26.45 -29.07
CA ARG A 296 8.21 25.93 -28.80
C ARG A 296 8.10 24.53 -28.20
N PRO A 297 9.09 23.65 -28.41
CA PRO A 297 9.21 22.42 -27.62
C PRO A 297 9.04 22.73 -26.13
N HIS A 298 8.45 21.80 -25.38
CA HIS A 298 8.52 21.91 -23.93
C HIS A 298 10.00 21.87 -23.53
N PRO A 299 10.49 22.83 -22.73
CA PRO A 299 11.89 22.84 -22.33
C PRO A 299 12.23 21.59 -21.54
N THR A 300 13.50 21.20 -21.65
CA THR A 300 14.11 20.11 -20.90
C THR A 300 13.97 20.38 -19.39
N PRO A 301 13.86 19.37 -18.50
CA PRO A 301 13.32 19.59 -17.15
C PRO A 301 14.05 20.59 -16.24
N LEU A 302 15.29 20.98 -16.57
CA LEU A 302 16.14 21.92 -15.84
C LEU A 302 16.94 22.84 -16.80
N GLU A 303 16.25 23.60 -17.66
CA GLU A 303 16.86 24.78 -18.28
C GLU A 303 16.93 25.94 -17.27
N GLY A 304 18.14 26.42 -16.96
CA GLY A 304 18.38 27.49 -15.97
C GLY A 304 19.09 26.99 -14.70
N ASN A 305 18.98 27.76 -13.61
CA ASN A 305 19.71 27.53 -12.35
C ASN A 305 19.26 26.27 -11.57
N GLY A 306 18.17 25.63 -11.98
CA GLY A 306 17.60 24.48 -11.29
C GLY A 306 16.57 24.84 -10.22
N PRO A 307 16.09 23.86 -9.41
CA PRO A 307 14.93 24.04 -8.55
C PRO A 307 15.30 24.38 -7.10
N LEU A 308 16.59 24.51 -6.81
CA LEU A 308 17.15 24.62 -5.47
C LEU A 308 18.56 25.21 -5.49
N ALA A 309 19.01 25.70 -4.34
CA ALA A 309 20.41 26.05 -4.13
C ALA A 309 20.88 25.75 -2.70
N VAL A 310 22.15 25.38 -2.54
CA VAL A 310 22.83 25.08 -1.26
C VAL A 310 23.66 26.28 -0.83
N LEU A 311 23.31 26.89 0.30
CA LEU A 311 23.97 28.10 0.82
C LEU A 311 25.12 27.72 1.76
N THR A 312 26.26 28.41 1.63
CA THR A 312 27.49 28.16 2.40
C THR A 312 27.87 29.30 3.36
N GLY A 313 27.07 30.37 3.44
CA GLY A 313 27.28 31.48 4.38
C GLY A 313 28.36 32.50 3.96
N THR A 314 28.91 32.37 2.74
CA THR A 314 29.88 33.30 2.14
C THR A 314 29.23 34.42 1.33
N GLY A 315 27.92 34.36 1.08
CA GLY A 315 27.23 35.18 0.07
C GLY A 315 26.99 34.43 -1.25
N GLN A 316 27.44 33.18 -1.35
CA GLN A 316 27.27 32.33 -2.53
C GLN A 316 26.38 31.11 -2.25
N ALA A 317 25.70 30.65 -3.29
CA ALA A 317 24.87 29.45 -3.27
C ALA A 317 25.20 28.54 -4.46
N HIS A 318 25.37 27.24 -4.21
CA HIS A 318 25.62 26.23 -5.24
C HIS A 318 24.30 25.71 -5.79
N ALA A 319 24.13 25.72 -7.11
CA ALA A 319 22.89 25.41 -7.82
C ALA A 319 23.10 24.25 -8.82
N ALA A 320 22.18 24.06 -9.77
CA ALA A 320 22.29 22.97 -10.74
C ALA A 320 23.57 23.06 -11.59
N SER A 321 24.05 21.91 -12.07
CA SER A 321 25.16 21.81 -13.04
C SER A 321 26.46 22.51 -12.60
N GLY A 322 26.72 22.57 -11.29
CA GLY A 322 27.92 23.21 -10.71
C GLY A 322 27.88 24.74 -10.70
N LEU A 323 26.74 25.37 -11.05
CA LEU A 323 26.59 26.82 -11.01
C LEU A 323 26.77 27.37 -9.59
N VAL A 324 27.42 28.53 -9.48
CA VAL A 324 27.53 29.30 -8.24
C VAL A 324 26.84 30.64 -8.47
N LEU A 325 25.89 30.97 -7.61
CA LEU A 325 25.08 32.18 -7.67
C LEU A 325 25.40 33.08 -6.47
N ASP A 326 25.60 34.38 -6.72
CA ASP A 326 25.66 35.36 -5.65
C ASP A 326 24.25 35.61 -5.08
N HIS A 327 24.14 35.67 -3.76
CA HIS A 327 22.89 35.91 -3.04
C HIS A 327 22.99 37.13 -2.09
N PRO A 328 21.86 37.77 -1.73
CA PRO A 328 21.87 38.87 -0.77
C PRO A 328 22.49 38.45 0.58
N THR A 329 23.54 39.18 1.01
CA THR A 329 24.16 39.05 2.33
C THR A 329 23.54 39.98 3.38
N THR A 330 22.76 40.97 2.93
CA THR A 330 22.02 41.92 3.79
C THR A 330 20.51 41.68 3.69
N GLY A 331 19.74 42.22 4.65
CA GLY A 331 18.29 42.02 4.72
C GLY A 331 17.82 40.66 5.27
N GLY A 332 18.75 39.72 5.51
CA GLY A 332 18.50 38.44 6.16
C GLY A 332 17.59 37.50 5.35
N LEU A 333 16.95 36.54 6.03
CA LEU A 333 16.11 35.54 5.38
C LEU A 333 15.02 36.14 4.45
N PRO A 334 14.30 37.24 4.80
CA PRO A 334 13.34 37.86 3.88
C PRO A 334 13.92 38.28 2.51
N ALA A 335 15.21 38.64 2.45
CA ALA A 335 15.89 38.97 1.20
C ALA A 335 16.18 37.71 0.38
N LEU A 336 16.72 36.65 1.01
CA LEU A 336 16.96 35.35 0.37
C LEU A 336 15.68 34.74 -0.25
N LEU A 337 14.56 34.79 0.47
CA LEU A 337 13.27 34.30 -0.04
C LEU A 337 12.76 35.11 -1.24
N THR A 338 13.16 36.38 -1.34
CA THR A 338 12.80 37.26 -2.46
C THR A 338 13.71 36.99 -3.66
N TRP A 339 15.02 36.84 -3.44
CA TRP A 339 16.01 36.44 -4.45
C TRP A 339 15.69 35.07 -5.07
N ALA A 340 15.37 34.06 -4.26
CA ALA A 340 15.00 32.71 -4.72
C ALA A 340 13.73 32.66 -5.61
N LEU A 341 12.93 33.73 -5.57
CA LEU A 341 11.73 33.93 -6.40
C LEU A 341 11.92 35.03 -7.47
N GLY A 342 13.06 35.71 -7.48
CA GLY A 342 13.44 36.75 -8.44
C GLY A 342 14.08 36.17 -9.70
N PRO A 343 14.32 36.99 -10.73
CA PRO A 343 14.93 36.54 -11.99
C PRO A 343 16.39 36.12 -11.83
N ASP A 344 17.09 36.63 -10.81
CA ASP A 344 18.53 36.39 -10.60
C ASP A 344 18.81 34.93 -10.21
N ALA A 345 17.87 34.30 -9.50
CA ALA A 345 17.95 32.90 -9.09
C ALA A 345 16.94 32.00 -9.81
N ASP A 346 15.72 32.48 -10.07
CA ASP A 346 14.53 31.80 -10.62
C ASP A 346 14.44 30.28 -10.35
N LEU A 347 14.54 29.91 -9.07
CA LEU A 347 14.65 28.51 -8.64
C LEU A 347 13.31 27.73 -8.70
N ARG A 348 12.40 28.09 -9.62
CA ARG A 348 11.06 27.47 -9.74
C ARG A 348 11.07 26.29 -10.71
N SER A 349 10.78 25.09 -10.23
CA SER A 349 10.52 23.94 -11.10
C SER A 349 9.15 24.03 -11.80
N PRO A 350 9.03 23.61 -13.08
CA PRO A 350 7.76 23.61 -13.80
C PRO A 350 6.76 22.60 -13.21
N ARG A 351 5.46 22.89 -13.30
CA ARG A 351 4.39 21.96 -12.88
C ARG A 351 4.43 20.62 -13.63
N LEU A 352 4.28 19.52 -12.89
CA LEU A 352 4.24 18.16 -13.47
C LEU A 352 2.93 17.80 -14.18
N HIS A 353 1.86 18.59 -13.97
CA HIS A 353 0.57 18.41 -14.64
C HIS A 353 -0.01 19.77 -15.06
N ARG A 354 -0.72 19.83 -16.20
CA ARG A 354 -1.30 21.08 -16.76
C ARG A 354 -2.16 21.88 -15.78
N ASN A 355 -2.95 21.18 -14.96
CA ASN A 355 -3.82 21.77 -13.92
C ASN A 355 -3.12 21.87 -12.55
N GLY A 356 -1.85 21.45 -12.47
CA GLY A 356 -1.04 21.50 -11.25
C GLY A 356 -0.51 22.89 -10.96
N LYS A 357 0.36 22.96 -9.95
CA LYS A 357 1.07 24.17 -9.50
C LYS A 357 2.55 23.99 -9.77
N ASP A 358 3.21 25.09 -10.12
CA ASP A 358 4.67 25.10 -10.28
C ASP A 358 5.35 24.92 -8.92
N GLY A 359 6.54 24.33 -8.94
CA GLY A 359 7.29 23.94 -7.76
C GLY A 359 7.64 25.12 -6.86
N ASP A 360 7.87 24.81 -5.58
CA ASP A 360 8.51 25.77 -4.68
C ASP A 360 10.03 25.68 -4.86
N PRO A 361 10.74 26.82 -4.96
CA PRO A 361 12.17 26.87 -4.69
C PRO A 361 12.51 26.23 -3.35
N LEU A 362 13.65 25.54 -3.30
CA LEU A 362 14.23 24.99 -2.09
C LEU A 362 15.59 25.63 -1.79
N LEU A 363 15.74 26.26 -0.62
CA LEU A 363 17.05 26.71 -0.13
C LEU A 363 17.58 25.74 0.92
N VAL A 364 18.73 25.15 0.67
CA VAL A 364 19.37 24.17 1.57
C VAL A 364 20.38 24.92 2.43
N LEU A 365 20.21 24.87 3.75
CA LEU A 365 21.04 25.60 4.71
C LEU A 365 22.02 24.66 5.41
N THR A 366 23.30 24.81 5.07
CA THR A 366 24.44 24.24 5.79
C THR A 366 24.63 24.93 7.15
N ALA A 367 25.46 24.36 8.05
CA ALA A 367 25.72 24.96 9.36
C ALA A 367 26.27 26.41 9.30
N PRO A 368 27.25 26.76 8.44
CA PRO A 368 27.71 28.15 8.31
C PRO A 368 26.65 29.11 7.77
N ALA A 369 25.77 28.65 6.87
CA ALA A 369 24.63 29.45 6.40
C ALA A 369 23.58 29.67 7.51
N LEU A 370 23.42 28.69 8.41
CA LEU A 370 22.51 28.76 9.55
C LEU A 370 22.98 29.79 10.58
N GLU A 371 24.27 29.74 10.94
CA GLU A 371 24.94 30.73 11.82
C GLU A 371 24.80 32.15 11.26
N ARG A 372 25.13 32.35 9.96
CA ARG A 372 25.00 33.64 9.27
C ARG A 372 23.59 34.23 9.26
N LEU A 373 22.56 33.39 9.38
CA LEU A 373 21.16 33.81 9.46
C LEU A 373 20.67 34.05 10.89
N GLY A 374 21.52 33.90 11.90
CA GLY A 374 21.14 34.01 13.31
C GLY A 374 20.16 32.91 13.73
N LEU A 375 20.34 31.71 13.18
CA LEU A 375 19.56 30.51 13.50
C LEU A 375 20.41 29.55 14.35
N PRO A 376 19.84 28.92 15.40
CA PRO A 376 20.61 28.09 16.32
C PRO A 376 21.10 26.80 15.63
N PRO A 377 22.31 26.29 15.99
CA PRO A 377 22.90 25.11 15.34
C PRO A 377 22.10 23.82 15.59
N THR A 378 21.32 23.75 16.66
CA THR A 378 20.40 22.65 16.96
C THR A 378 19.07 23.20 17.49
N LEU A 379 18.03 22.35 17.54
CA LEU A 379 16.74 22.69 18.14
C LEU A 379 16.69 22.16 19.58
N GLU A 380 16.69 23.08 20.56
CA GLU A 380 16.64 22.78 21.99
C GLU A 380 15.33 22.08 22.38
N ASP A 381 14.19 22.53 21.85
CA ASP A 381 12.89 21.88 22.03
C ASP A 381 12.76 20.63 21.13
N ARG A 382 13.30 19.53 21.63
CA ARG A 382 13.18 18.18 21.04
C ARG A 382 11.74 17.63 21.01
N ARG A 383 10.75 18.29 21.63
CA ARG A 383 9.34 17.86 21.60
C ARG A 383 8.57 18.51 20.44
N ASN A 384 8.78 19.81 20.21
CA ASN A 384 8.12 20.56 19.13
C ASN A 384 8.91 20.63 17.83
N LEU A 385 10.24 20.44 17.87
CA LEU A 385 11.16 20.49 16.72
C LEU A 385 10.94 21.70 15.80
N ARG A 386 10.75 22.87 16.41
CA ARG A 386 10.65 24.17 15.73
C ARG A 386 11.13 25.31 16.63
N LEU A 387 11.47 26.44 16.04
CA LEU A 387 11.76 27.68 16.77
C LEU A 387 10.51 28.21 17.50
N PRO A 388 10.66 28.89 18.65
CA PRO A 388 9.61 29.66 19.28
C PRO A 388 9.12 30.82 18.38
N ASP A 389 7.81 31.10 18.38
CA ASP A 389 7.20 32.12 17.50
C ASP A 389 7.72 33.56 17.76
N ASN A 390 8.33 33.80 18.92
CA ASN A 390 8.96 35.07 19.26
C ASN A 390 10.42 35.22 18.77
N HIS A 391 10.98 34.23 18.06
CA HIS A 391 12.36 34.24 17.57
C HIS A 391 12.63 35.42 16.60
N PRO A 392 13.81 36.07 16.61
CA PRO A 392 14.11 37.22 15.76
C PRO A 392 13.85 36.99 14.26
N VAL A 393 14.21 35.82 13.73
CA VAL A 393 13.97 35.47 12.31
C VAL A 393 12.47 35.39 11.98
N ILE A 394 11.64 34.85 12.88
CA ILE A 394 10.18 34.81 12.67
C ILE A 394 9.59 36.23 12.70
N LYS A 395 10.04 37.07 13.64
CA LYS A 395 9.69 38.51 13.67
C LYS A 395 10.10 39.24 12.38
N GLN A 396 11.27 38.97 11.82
CA GLN A 396 11.71 39.52 10.52
C GLN A 396 10.79 39.08 9.38
N LEU A 397 10.46 37.78 9.28
CA LEU A 397 9.53 37.24 8.29
C LEU A 397 8.16 37.91 8.40
N THR A 398 7.58 37.99 9.61
CA THR A 398 6.27 38.63 9.85
C THR A 398 6.28 40.11 9.51
N LYS A 399 7.35 40.86 9.84
CA LYS A 399 7.52 42.26 9.44
C LYS A 399 7.55 42.40 7.91
N ALA A 400 8.24 41.49 7.22
CA ALA A 400 8.29 41.37 5.77
C ALA A 400 7.07 40.65 5.15
N LYS A 401 5.97 40.49 5.89
CA LYS A 401 4.69 39.89 5.49
C LYS A 401 4.75 38.44 5.00
N TRP A 402 5.85 37.74 5.24
CA TRP A 402 5.96 36.29 5.05
C TRP A 402 5.21 35.55 6.17
N GLN A 403 4.59 34.41 5.81
CA GLN A 403 3.80 33.55 6.69
C GLN A 403 4.40 32.14 6.72
N LEU A 404 4.20 31.47 7.86
CA LEU A 404 4.53 30.05 8.06
C LEU A 404 3.26 29.20 8.01
N THR A 405 3.40 27.91 7.71
CA THR A 405 2.30 26.95 7.91
C THR A 405 2.12 26.58 9.39
N ARG A 406 1.05 25.85 9.74
CA ARG A 406 0.80 25.29 11.09
C ARG A 406 1.98 24.47 11.67
N ARG A 407 2.94 24.02 10.84
CA ARG A 407 4.17 23.32 11.29
C ARG A 407 5.24 24.26 11.86
N GLY A 408 5.12 25.58 11.68
CA GLY A 408 6.07 26.58 12.15
C GLY A 408 7.44 26.49 11.47
N PHE A 409 8.49 26.95 12.17
CA PHE A 409 9.85 27.01 11.67
C PHE A 409 10.70 25.83 12.20
N GLY A 410 10.47 24.64 11.64
CA GLY A 410 11.24 23.41 11.92
C GLY A 410 12.28 23.09 10.83
N PRO A 411 12.74 21.82 10.68
CA PRO A 411 13.76 21.42 9.71
C PRO A 411 13.37 21.64 8.23
N TRP A 412 12.06 21.59 7.95
CA TRP A 412 11.45 21.85 6.64
C TRP A 412 10.40 22.97 6.75
N PRO A 413 10.80 24.23 6.93
CA PRO A 413 9.88 25.34 7.07
C PRO A 413 9.38 25.78 5.70
N ARG A 414 8.05 25.78 5.54
CA ARG A 414 7.37 26.31 4.35
C ARG A 414 6.97 27.75 4.57
N ILE A 415 7.55 28.67 3.80
CA ILE A 415 7.41 30.12 3.97
C ILE A 415 6.73 30.69 2.73
N TYR A 416 5.65 31.46 2.90
CA TYR A 416 4.81 31.92 1.78
C TYR A 416 4.20 33.31 2.00
N ARG A 417 3.69 33.91 0.92
CA ARG A 417 2.72 35.02 0.96
C ARG A 417 1.42 34.56 0.29
N PRO A 418 0.25 35.04 0.73
CA PRO A 418 -1.00 34.81 0.01
C PRO A 418 -0.87 35.28 -1.44
N ALA A 419 -1.35 34.45 -2.39
CA ALA A 419 -1.27 34.76 -3.80
C ALA A 419 -2.27 35.87 -4.18
N THR A 420 -1.84 36.83 -4.98
CA THR A 420 -2.70 37.88 -5.55
C THR A 420 -2.72 37.77 -7.09
N PRO A 421 -3.69 38.39 -7.79
CA PRO A 421 -3.73 38.39 -9.25
C PRO A 421 -2.48 38.96 -9.93
N SER A 422 -1.74 39.86 -9.26
CA SER A 422 -0.53 40.49 -9.78
C SER A 422 0.77 39.83 -9.31
N THR A 423 0.83 39.31 -8.08
CA THR A 423 2.05 38.69 -7.52
C THR A 423 2.15 37.18 -7.74
N GLY A 424 1.05 36.52 -8.12
CA GLY A 424 1.00 35.08 -8.32
C GLY A 424 1.36 34.28 -7.05
N ARG A 425 1.91 33.08 -7.22
CA ARG A 425 2.29 32.19 -6.12
C ARG A 425 3.70 32.54 -5.60
N GLN A 426 3.77 33.04 -4.37
CA GLN A 426 5.03 33.34 -3.67
C GLN A 426 5.20 32.38 -2.49
N CYS A 427 6.04 31.35 -2.64
CA CYS A 427 6.28 30.33 -1.62
C CYS A 427 7.65 29.69 -1.85
N VAL A 428 8.40 29.44 -0.78
CA VAL A 428 9.75 28.87 -0.75
C VAL A 428 9.81 27.87 0.40
N GLN A 429 10.60 26.81 0.21
CA GLN A 429 10.91 25.81 1.23
C GLN A 429 12.36 26.01 1.68
N LEU A 430 12.67 25.70 2.94
CA LEU A 430 14.06 25.48 3.35
C LEU A 430 14.27 23.99 3.68
N ALA A 431 15.51 23.52 3.56
CA ALA A 431 15.99 22.28 4.18
C ALA A 431 17.15 22.63 5.10
N ILE A 432 16.98 22.46 6.41
CA ILE A 432 17.98 22.84 7.42
C ILE A 432 18.75 21.59 7.86
N LEU A 433 19.97 21.43 7.32
CA LEU A 433 20.76 20.20 7.50
C LEU A 433 21.08 19.91 8.98
N PRO A 434 21.53 20.88 9.81
CA PRO A 434 21.84 20.64 11.22
C PRO A 434 20.63 20.26 12.09
N TRP A 435 19.41 20.37 11.56
CA TRP A 435 18.17 19.98 12.24
C TRP A 435 17.57 18.69 11.66
N GLY A 436 18.35 17.92 10.88
CA GLY A 436 17.92 16.61 10.34
C GLY A 436 16.92 16.72 9.19
N ALA A 437 17.04 17.74 8.32
CA ALA A 437 16.17 17.85 7.14
C ALA A 437 16.37 16.68 6.16
N LEU A 438 17.62 16.25 5.94
CA LEU A 438 17.93 15.03 5.20
C LEU A 438 18.11 13.90 6.23
N ASP A 439 17.11 13.02 6.30
CA ASP A 439 17.11 11.84 7.17
C ASP A 439 18.18 10.83 6.70
N PRO A 440 19.16 10.46 7.54
CA PRO A 440 20.23 9.53 7.19
C PRO A 440 19.76 8.20 6.59
N ARG A 441 18.63 7.65 7.05
CA ARG A 441 18.11 6.38 6.52
C ARG A 441 17.55 6.53 5.11
N ALA A 442 17.06 7.72 4.77
CA ALA A 442 16.47 8.01 3.47
C ALA A 442 17.47 8.57 2.45
N TRP A 443 18.59 9.13 2.89
CA TRP A 443 19.58 9.80 2.04
C TRP A 443 21.02 9.27 2.19
N GLY A 444 21.31 8.38 3.14
CA GLY A 444 22.66 7.99 3.54
C GLY A 444 23.24 8.89 4.64
N GLU A 445 24.01 8.30 5.57
CA GLU A 445 24.58 8.97 6.76
C GLU A 445 25.47 10.17 6.41
N ASP A 446 26.31 10.05 5.39
CA ASP A 446 27.28 11.10 5.03
C ASP A 446 26.67 12.27 4.24
N THR A 447 25.45 12.11 3.68
CA THR A 447 24.83 13.11 2.79
C THR A 447 24.71 14.52 3.39
N PRO A 448 24.36 14.73 4.68
CA PRO A 448 24.35 16.06 5.29
C PRO A 448 25.74 16.72 5.44
N GLY A 449 26.82 15.93 5.32
CA GLY A 449 28.22 16.37 5.40
C GLY A 449 28.90 16.60 4.05
N LEU A 450 28.24 16.27 2.93
CA LEU A 450 28.80 16.44 1.58
C LEU A 450 29.16 17.91 1.27
N PRO A 451 30.23 18.16 0.50
CA PRO A 451 30.52 19.49 -0.04
C PRO A 451 29.33 20.09 -0.79
N ALA A 452 29.13 21.40 -0.65
CA ALA A 452 27.96 22.08 -1.19
C ALA A 452 27.74 21.92 -2.71
N PRO A 453 28.77 21.79 -3.59
CA PRO A 453 28.58 21.42 -4.99
C PRO A 453 27.96 20.03 -5.16
N GLU A 454 28.51 19.01 -4.49
CA GLU A 454 28.06 17.62 -4.58
C GLU A 454 26.64 17.47 -4.00
N LEU A 455 26.34 18.16 -2.91
CA LEU A 455 25.00 18.19 -2.33
C LEU A 455 23.98 18.90 -3.25
N ALA A 456 24.40 19.95 -3.96
CA ALA A 456 23.56 20.61 -4.96
C ALA A 456 23.29 19.69 -6.15
N GLU A 457 24.31 18.97 -6.63
CA GLU A 457 24.19 17.96 -7.70
C GLU A 457 23.24 16.81 -7.30
N LEU A 458 23.44 16.22 -6.12
CA LEU A 458 22.62 15.15 -5.55
C LEU A 458 21.14 15.54 -5.49
N LEU A 459 20.85 16.65 -4.83
CA LEU A 459 19.47 17.10 -4.64
C LEU A 459 18.82 17.55 -5.96
N THR A 460 19.60 18.12 -6.91
CA THR A 460 19.13 18.49 -8.25
C THR A 460 18.82 17.25 -9.10
N THR A 461 19.67 16.23 -9.02
CA THR A 461 19.50 14.95 -9.72
C THR A 461 18.24 14.23 -9.22
N PHE A 462 18.03 14.20 -7.90
CA PHE A 462 16.76 13.74 -7.34
C PHE A 462 15.57 14.61 -7.79
N ALA A 463 15.70 15.94 -7.76
CA ALA A 463 14.60 16.86 -8.05
C ALA A 463 14.09 16.80 -9.50
N SER A 464 15.00 16.67 -10.48
CA SER A 464 14.64 16.51 -11.90
C SER A 464 13.86 15.21 -12.16
N ARG A 465 14.35 14.12 -11.57
CA ARG A 465 13.79 12.75 -11.70
C ARG A 465 12.46 12.60 -10.97
N VAL A 466 12.39 13.06 -9.73
CA VAL A 466 11.26 12.83 -8.81
C VAL A 466 10.44 14.10 -8.62
N LEU A 467 10.85 14.98 -7.72
CA LEU A 467 10.24 16.27 -7.40
C LEU A 467 11.25 17.05 -6.55
N THR A 468 11.25 18.39 -6.59
CA THR A 468 11.98 19.19 -5.58
C THR A 468 11.64 18.67 -4.18
N PRO A 469 12.63 18.25 -3.36
CA PRO A 469 12.37 17.68 -2.03
C PRO A 469 11.53 18.61 -1.14
N ARG A 470 10.50 18.06 -0.49
CA ARG A 470 9.63 18.82 0.44
C ARG A 470 9.20 17.97 1.63
N GLY A 471 9.87 18.19 2.76
CA GLY A 471 9.77 17.28 3.91
C GLY A 471 10.61 16.01 3.66
N SER A 472 10.39 14.99 4.48
CA SER A 472 11.00 13.68 4.22
C SER A 472 10.58 13.11 2.87
N THR A 473 11.33 12.12 2.38
CA THR A 473 11.01 11.34 1.16
C THR A 473 9.57 10.81 1.16
N ALA A 474 9.05 10.38 2.32
CA ALA A 474 7.65 9.98 2.50
C ALA A 474 6.63 11.11 2.20
N VAL A 475 6.92 12.35 2.61
CA VAL A 475 6.07 13.52 2.29
C VAL A 475 6.23 13.91 0.83
N THR A 476 7.44 13.85 0.30
CA THR A 476 7.73 14.08 -1.12
C THR A 476 6.97 13.08 -2.01
N GLY A 477 6.80 11.82 -1.56
CA GLY A 477 5.99 10.80 -2.24
C GLY A 477 4.51 11.14 -2.33
N LEU A 478 3.89 11.62 -1.25
CA LEU A 478 2.50 12.12 -1.25
C LEU A 478 2.32 13.36 -2.15
N GLU A 479 3.25 14.30 -2.04
CA GLU A 479 3.23 15.54 -2.81
C GLU A 479 3.45 15.27 -4.31
N LEU A 480 4.21 14.23 -4.67
CA LEU A 480 4.36 13.76 -6.05
C LEU A 480 3.05 13.18 -6.61
N MET A 481 2.32 12.35 -5.85
CA MET A 481 0.97 11.88 -6.25
C MET A 481 0.06 13.09 -6.54
N THR A 482 0.09 14.08 -5.66
CA THR A 482 -0.72 15.30 -5.75
C THR A 482 -0.28 16.23 -6.91
N ALA A 483 1.01 16.26 -7.25
CA ALA A 483 1.53 17.04 -8.36
C ALA A 483 1.16 16.45 -9.74
N LEU A 484 1.10 15.12 -9.83
CA LEU A 484 0.73 14.37 -11.04
C LEU A 484 -0.79 14.24 -11.23
N ARG A 485 -1.54 14.11 -10.13
CA ARG A 485 -3.00 14.01 -10.06
C ARG A 485 -3.59 15.09 -9.13
N PRO A 486 -3.51 16.39 -9.50
CA PRO A 486 -3.99 17.47 -8.64
C PRO A 486 -5.52 17.39 -8.48
N PRO A 487 -6.07 17.64 -7.27
CA PRO A 487 -7.49 17.42 -6.96
C PRO A 487 -8.45 18.26 -7.80
N THR A 488 -8.02 19.47 -8.17
CA THR A 488 -8.88 20.52 -8.75
C THR A 488 -8.22 21.20 -9.95
N ARG A 489 -9.05 21.66 -10.89
CA ARG A 489 -8.71 22.53 -12.01
C ARG A 489 -9.58 23.79 -11.97
N ALA A 490 -9.13 24.84 -12.66
CA ALA A 490 -10.04 25.91 -13.05
C ALA A 490 -11.01 25.37 -14.13
N ALA A 491 -12.28 25.73 -14.02
CA ALA A 491 -13.29 25.55 -15.05
C ALA A 491 -14.10 26.86 -15.17
N ARG A 492 -14.67 27.12 -16.34
CA ARG A 492 -15.59 28.23 -16.53
C ARG A 492 -17.00 27.75 -16.16
N ASP A 493 -17.68 28.50 -15.30
CA ASP A 493 -19.10 28.32 -15.03
C ASP A 493 -19.90 28.98 -16.15
N GLU A 494 -20.79 28.24 -16.80
CA GLU A 494 -21.44 28.70 -18.04
C GLU A 494 -22.60 29.68 -17.77
N ALA A 495 -23.21 29.62 -16.58
CA ALA A 495 -24.33 30.48 -16.21
C ALA A 495 -23.88 31.85 -15.68
N THR A 496 -22.80 31.88 -14.88
CA THR A 496 -22.23 33.10 -14.29
C THR A 496 -21.07 33.68 -15.09
N ASN A 497 -20.54 32.94 -16.08
CA ASN A 497 -19.37 33.28 -16.88
C ASN A 497 -18.05 33.36 -16.06
N THR A 498 -18.06 32.94 -14.79
CA THR A 498 -16.91 33.05 -13.86
C THR A 498 -15.97 31.85 -13.91
N TRP A 499 -14.80 31.95 -13.24
CA TRP A 499 -13.89 30.82 -13.05
C TRP A 499 -14.11 30.17 -11.69
N VAL A 500 -14.49 28.88 -11.70
CA VAL A 500 -14.76 28.06 -10.51
C VAL A 500 -13.75 26.92 -10.38
N SER A 501 -13.66 26.35 -9.17
CA SER A 501 -12.86 25.15 -8.91
C SER A 501 -13.68 23.90 -9.23
N ALA A 502 -13.20 23.09 -10.17
CA ALA A 502 -13.83 21.83 -10.58
C ALA A 502 -12.90 20.65 -10.35
N PRO A 503 -13.41 19.43 -10.17
CA PRO A 503 -12.57 18.23 -10.01
C PRO A 503 -11.73 17.93 -11.27
N VAL A 504 -10.60 17.25 -11.06
CA VAL A 504 -9.83 16.61 -12.14
C VAL A 504 -10.20 15.12 -12.20
N PRO A 505 -10.67 14.60 -13.34
CA PRO A 505 -10.94 13.17 -13.51
C PRO A 505 -9.72 12.30 -13.17
N GLY A 506 -9.95 11.12 -12.57
CA GLY A 506 -8.87 10.20 -12.20
C GLY A 506 -7.96 10.70 -11.06
N SER A 507 -8.42 11.64 -10.23
CA SER A 507 -7.65 12.25 -9.13
C SER A 507 -8.44 12.23 -7.82
N LEU A 508 -7.75 12.12 -6.69
CA LEU A 508 -8.35 12.17 -5.36
C LEU A 508 -8.72 13.61 -4.99
N THR A 509 -10.01 13.93 -5.01
CA THR A 509 -10.50 15.33 -5.01
C THR A 509 -10.77 15.91 -3.62
N ARG A 510 -11.12 15.06 -2.65
CA ARG A 510 -11.45 15.41 -1.27
C ARG A 510 -11.10 14.26 -0.32
N PRO A 511 -10.99 14.48 1.00
CA PRO A 511 -11.04 13.39 1.97
C PRO A 511 -12.32 12.55 1.83
N VAL A 512 -12.18 11.25 2.09
CA VAL A 512 -13.26 10.28 2.18
C VAL A 512 -12.99 9.41 3.41
N ASP A 513 -14.03 9.07 4.16
CA ASP A 513 -13.90 8.10 5.24
C ASP A 513 -13.58 6.71 4.67
N PRO A 514 -12.80 5.90 5.41
CA PRO A 514 -12.57 4.50 5.07
C PRO A 514 -13.84 3.66 5.32
N ALA A 515 -13.94 2.50 4.68
CA ALA A 515 -14.87 1.48 5.18
C ALA A 515 -14.42 1.00 6.57
N PRO A 516 -15.34 0.58 7.46
CA PRO A 516 -14.99 0.12 8.81
C PRO A 516 -13.82 -0.90 8.90
N PRO A 517 -13.73 -1.95 8.07
CA PRO A 517 -12.62 -2.90 8.15
C PRO A 517 -11.28 -2.31 7.68
N GLU A 518 -11.27 -1.36 6.75
CA GLU A 518 -10.04 -0.72 6.22
C GLU A 518 -9.37 0.21 7.25
N ALA A 519 -10.13 0.68 8.23
CA ALA A 519 -9.71 1.70 9.17
C ALA A 519 -8.72 1.13 10.21
N PRO A 520 -7.63 1.86 10.56
CA PRO A 520 -6.79 1.51 11.72
C PRO A 520 -7.53 1.79 13.04
N ASP A 521 -7.11 1.14 14.13
CA ASP A 521 -7.88 1.07 15.38
C ASP A 521 -8.12 2.42 16.06
N GLU A 522 -7.23 3.39 15.84
CA GLU A 522 -7.39 4.74 16.37
C GLU A 522 -8.48 5.56 15.64
N HIS A 523 -8.93 5.13 14.46
CA HIS A 523 -9.78 5.92 13.58
C HIS A 523 -11.17 6.17 14.21
N PRO A 524 -11.75 7.39 14.11
CA PRO A 524 -13.06 7.70 14.69
C PRO A 524 -14.18 6.73 14.28
N VAL A 525 -14.14 6.19 13.05
CA VAL A 525 -15.09 5.17 12.57
C VAL A 525 -14.99 3.85 13.37
N VAL A 526 -13.80 3.41 13.77
CA VAL A 526 -13.62 2.20 14.60
C VAL A 526 -14.07 2.48 16.03
N ALA A 527 -13.67 3.63 16.58
CA ALA A 527 -14.03 4.05 17.94
C ALA A 527 -15.54 4.35 18.13
N ALA A 528 -16.30 4.51 17.03
CA ALA A 528 -17.76 4.63 17.05
C ALA A 528 -18.50 3.28 16.96
N LEU A 529 -17.80 2.19 16.63
CA LEU A 529 -18.37 0.84 16.46
C LEU A 529 -17.95 -0.12 17.58
N TYR A 530 -16.72 0.01 18.09
CA TYR A 530 -16.14 -0.92 19.05
C TYR A 530 -15.62 -0.21 20.31
N PRO A 531 -15.76 -0.81 21.51
CA PRO A 531 -15.14 -0.27 22.73
C PRO A 531 -13.61 -0.35 22.63
N ARG A 532 -12.90 0.57 23.30
CA ARG A 532 -11.43 0.71 23.21
C ARG A 532 -10.61 -0.53 23.62
N SER A 533 -11.22 -1.48 24.32
CA SER A 533 -10.61 -2.75 24.73
C SER A 533 -10.86 -3.90 23.75
N HIS A 534 -11.66 -3.69 22.70
CA HIS A 534 -11.97 -4.71 21.71
C HIS A 534 -10.75 -5.02 20.84
N GLN A 535 -10.43 -6.30 20.72
CA GLN A 535 -9.44 -6.79 19.76
C GLN A 535 -10.19 -7.27 18.52
N ARG A 536 -10.11 -6.50 17.43
CA ARG A 536 -10.81 -6.83 16.19
C ARG A 536 -10.27 -8.12 15.58
N THR A 537 -11.18 -9.02 15.29
CA THR A 537 -10.96 -10.29 14.58
C THR A 537 -10.74 -10.06 13.08
N PRO A 538 -10.25 -11.06 12.32
CA PRO A 538 -10.15 -10.96 10.85
C PRO A 538 -11.48 -10.64 10.15
N ALA A 539 -12.62 -10.98 10.77
CA ALA A 539 -13.97 -10.62 10.29
C ALA A 539 -14.37 -9.14 10.56
N GLU A 540 -13.50 -8.35 11.21
CA GLU A 540 -13.75 -6.95 11.60
C GLU A 540 -12.65 -5.97 11.15
N VAL A 541 -11.51 -6.47 10.64
CA VAL A 541 -10.40 -5.66 10.13
C VAL A 541 -9.75 -6.27 8.88
N LEU A 542 -9.44 -5.41 7.91
CA LEU A 542 -8.71 -5.74 6.68
C LEU A 542 -7.20 -5.74 6.95
N ASP A 543 -6.62 -6.92 7.20
CA ASP A 543 -5.18 -7.08 7.50
C ASP A 543 -4.34 -7.34 6.24
N GLU A 544 -4.28 -6.33 5.36
CA GLU A 544 -3.51 -6.40 4.12
C GLU A 544 -2.10 -5.82 4.29
N GLU A 545 -1.27 -6.58 4.98
CA GLU A 545 0.16 -6.34 5.17
C GLU A 545 1.04 -7.28 4.31
N ALA A 546 2.35 -6.99 4.26
CA ALA A 546 3.33 -7.79 3.52
C ALA A 546 3.74 -9.05 4.31
N TYR A 547 4.48 -9.97 3.69
CA TYR A 547 4.84 -11.22 4.35
C TYR A 547 5.80 -11.03 5.54
N ASP A 548 5.55 -11.77 6.61
CA ASP A 548 6.57 -12.21 7.58
C ASP A 548 6.31 -13.69 7.88
N TRP A 549 7.07 -14.57 7.24
CA TRP A 549 6.86 -16.02 7.28
C TRP A 549 8.18 -16.78 7.24
N ILE A 550 8.25 -17.84 8.03
CA ILE A 550 9.27 -18.89 7.96
C ILE A 550 8.59 -20.22 7.68
N ARG A 551 9.29 -21.09 6.95
CA ARG A 551 8.90 -22.49 6.81
C ARG A 551 9.19 -23.23 8.10
N ASP A 552 8.35 -24.21 8.41
CA ASP A 552 8.59 -25.14 9.49
C ASP A 552 9.89 -25.95 9.23
N PRO A 553 10.83 -26.06 10.19
CA PRO A 553 12.01 -26.92 10.06
C PRO A 553 11.68 -28.37 9.74
N GLU A 554 10.57 -28.92 10.25
CA GLU A 554 10.17 -30.32 10.02
C GLU A 554 9.77 -30.58 8.55
N LEU A 555 9.57 -29.52 7.75
CA LEU A 555 9.33 -29.60 6.31
C LEU A 555 10.61 -29.52 5.47
N LEU A 556 11.80 -29.50 6.06
CA LEU A 556 13.08 -29.63 5.36
C LEU A 556 13.28 -31.08 4.87
N THR A 557 13.47 -31.25 3.56
CA THR A 557 13.76 -32.57 2.98
C THR A 557 15.25 -32.91 3.05
N ASP A 558 15.60 -34.20 3.09
CA ASP A 558 17.01 -34.67 3.08
C ASP A 558 17.84 -34.02 1.96
N ALA A 559 17.24 -33.86 0.77
CA ALA A 559 17.88 -33.22 -0.38
C ALA A 559 18.14 -31.72 -0.16
N GLU A 560 17.23 -31.00 0.50
CA GLU A 560 17.48 -29.62 0.92
C GLU A 560 18.54 -29.55 2.03
N CYS A 561 18.60 -30.54 2.92
CA CYS A 561 19.65 -30.67 3.94
C CYS A 561 21.05 -31.02 3.37
N THR A 562 21.15 -31.46 2.11
CA THR A 562 22.44 -31.58 1.40
C THR A 562 22.94 -30.27 0.76
N ARG A 563 22.14 -29.19 0.77
CA ARG A 563 22.53 -27.89 0.24
C ARG A 563 23.62 -27.25 1.10
N THR A 564 24.36 -26.29 0.53
CA THR A 564 25.50 -25.66 1.22
C THR A 564 25.20 -24.25 1.71
N HIS A 565 24.29 -23.54 1.03
CA HIS A 565 23.98 -22.13 1.28
C HIS A 565 22.48 -21.88 1.43
N ALA A 566 22.15 -20.80 2.14
CA ALA A 566 20.88 -20.10 2.02
C ALA A 566 21.13 -18.78 1.27
N VAL A 567 20.35 -18.50 0.22
CA VAL A 567 20.52 -17.35 -0.66
C VAL A 567 19.23 -16.53 -0.68
N GLY A 568 19.35 -15.24 -0.38
CA GLY A 568 18.26 -14.27 -0.44
C GLY A 568 18.14 -13.60 -1.81
N ILE A 569 16.91 -13.50 -2.31
CA ILE A 569 16.53 -12.68 -3.45
C ILE A 569 15.50 -11.63 -3.02
N ASP A 570 15.69 -10.38 -3.44
CA ASP A 570 14.76 -9.27 -3.16
C ASP A 570 14.16 -8.71 -4.46
N VAL A 571 12.86 -8.40 -4.44
CA VAL A 571 12.13 -7.87 -5.60
C VAL A 571 12.26 -6.35 -5.69
N ASN A 572 13.06 -5.89 -6.65
CA ASN A 572 13.32 -4.48 -6.90
C ASN A 572 12.03 -3.65 -6.95
N MET A 573 11.85 -2.75 -5.98
CA MET A 573 10.70 -1.83 -5.87
C MET A 573 9.32 -2.52 -5.92
N ALA A 574 9.12 -3.64 -5.21
CA ALA A 574 7.90 -4.45 -5.32
C ALA A 574 6.60 -3.65 -5.16
N PHE A 575 6.50 -2.78 -4.14
CA PHE A 575 5.29 -1.95 -3.92
C PHE A 575 5.05 -0.90 -5.02
N ALA A 576 6.09 -0.42 -5.72
CA ALA A 576 5.91 0.43 -6.89
C ALA A 576 5.41 -0.40 -8.08
N ALA A 577 6.03 -1.56 -8.33
CA ALA A 577 5.63 -2.47 -9.39
C ALA A 577 4.18 -2.97 -9.21
N ALA A 578 3.74 -3.17 -7.97
CA ALA A 578 2.35 -3.50 -7.61
C ALA A 578 1.36 -2.34 -7.81
N ALA A 579 1.81 -1.09 -7.78
CA ALA A 579 0.97 0.10 -8.05
C ALA A 579 0.80 0.40 -9.56
N ASN A 580 1.53 -0.29 -10.43
CA ASN A 580 1.48 -0.14 -11.89
C ASN A 580 0.08 -0.48 -12.44
N ARG A 581 -0.63 0.49 -13.03
CA ARG A 581 -2.01 0.36 -13.57
C ARG A 581 -3.09 -0.16 -12.61
N LEU A 582 -2.79 -0.37 -11.33
CA LEU A 582 -3.71 -0.91 -10.33
C LEU A 582 -4.98 -0.04 -10.25
N PRO A 583 -6.18 -0.57 -10.56
CA PRO A 583 -7.42 0.16 -10.36
C PRO A 583 -7.70 0.30 -8.86
N VAL A 584 -7.89 1.53 -8.40
CA VAL A 584 -8.18 1.84 -7.00
C VAL A 584 -9.31 2.86 -6.88
N GLY A 585 -10.01 2.88 -5.75
CA GLY A 585 -11.14 3.78 -5.55
C GLY A 585 -10.76 5.26 -5.62
N LEU A 586 -11.55 6.06 -6.31
CA LEU A 586 -11.41 7.53 -6.35
C LEU A 586 -12.40 8.19 -5.39
N GLY A 587 -13.56 7.56 -5.16
CA GLY A 587 -14.61 8.01 -4.25
C GLY A 587 -14.78 7.18 -2.96
N PRO A 588 -15.85 7.45 -2.18
CA PRO A 588 -16.21 6.67 -1.00
C PRO A 588 -16.63 5.24 -1.38
N ALA A 589 -16.56 4.32 -0.40
CA ALA A 589 -17.05 2.96 -0.58
C ALA A 589 -18.58 2.89 -0.55
N THR A 590 -19.13 1.83 -1.15
CA THR A 590 -20.55 1.47 -1.12
C THR A 590 -20.71 0.07 -0.56
N HIS A 591 -21.35 -0.06 0.60
CA HIS A 591 -21.64 -1.35 1.25
C HIS A 591 -22.64 -2.20 0.45
N ARG A 592 -22.40 -3.52 0.40
CA ARG A 592 -23.26 -4.55 -0.19
C ARG A 592 -23.19 -5.85 0.61
N THR A 593 -24.36 -6.42 0.91
CA THR A 593 -24.55 -7.77 1.47
C THR A 593 -24.69 -8.80 0.34
N ALA A 594 -24.10 -9.99 0.51
CA ALA A 594 -24.04 -11.08 -0.48
C ALA A 594 -23.72 -10.65 -1.94
N PRO A 595 -22.71 -9.81 -2.19
CA PRO A 595 -22.39 -9.38 -3.55
C PRO A 595 -21.68 -10.48 -4.34
N ARG A 596 -22.06 -10.67 -5.61
CA ARG A 596 -21.23 -11.44 -6.55
C ARG A 596 -19.86 -10.78 -6.66
N PHE A 597 -18.79 -11.56 -6.50
CA PHE A 597 -17.43 -11.08 -6.67
C PHE A 597 -17.15 -10.65 -8.12
N ASP A 598 -16.43 -9.54 -8.28
CA ASP A 598 -15.86 -9.08 -9.55
C ASP A 598 -14.37 -8.72 -9.32
N PRO A 599 -13.41 -9.47 -9.90
CA PRO A 599 -11.98 -9.19 -9.74
C PRO A 599 -11.54 -7.86 -10.36
N LYS A 600 -12.38 -7.19 -11.15
CA LYS A 600 -12.10 -5.88 -11.74
C LYS A 600 -12.56 -4.70 -10.87
N LEU A 601 -13.44 -4.95 -9.90
CA LEU A 601 -14.03 -3.91 -9.06
C LEU A 601 -13.22 -3.74 -7.76
N PRO A 602 -12.56 -2.59 -7.52
CA PRO A 602 -11.79 -2.40 -6.30
C PRO A 602 -12.70 -2.31 -5.07
N GLY A 603 -12.27 -2.92 -3.97
CA GLY A 603 -12.99 -2.91 -2.70
C GLY A 603 -12.33 -3.83 -1.68
N CYS A 604 -12.94 -3.92 -0.51
CA CYS A 604 -12.69 -5.00 0.44
C CYS A 604 -13.93 -5.88 0.58
N TRP A 605 -13.72 -7.17 0.85
CA TRP A 605 -14.70 -8.24 0.76
C TRP A 605 -14.55 -9.16 1.98
N LEU A 606 -15.65 -9.51 2.63
CA LEU A 606 -15.71 -10.53 3.69
C LEU A 606 -16.00 -11.88 3.04
N ALA A 607 -15.05 -12.80 3.10
CA ALA A 607 -15.19 -14.15 2.57
C ALA A 607 -14.55 -15.17 3.51
N ASP A 608 -14.98 -16.42 3.44
CA ASP A 608 -14.27 -17.53 4.08
C ASP A 608 -13.38 -18.22 3.05
N LEU A 609 -12.08 -18.31 3.36
CA LEU A 609 -11.06 -19.00 2.56
C LEU A 609 -10.39 -20.13 3.36
N SER A 610 -10.89 -20.47 4.54
CA SER A 610 -10.27 -21.43 5.47
C SER A 610 -10.27 -22.88 4.97
N SER A 611 -11.22 -23.22 4.09
CA SER A 611 -11.29 -24.54 3.43
C SER A 611 -10.28 -24.70 2.27
N ILE A 612 -9.49 -23.66 1.94
CA ILE A 612 -8.50 -23.74 0.87
C ILE A 612 -7.21 -24.40 1.38
N ALA A 613 -7.04 -25.67 1.01
CA ALA A 613 -5.78 -26.39 1.21
C ALA A 613 -4.67 -25.82 0.32
N LEU A 614 -3.48 -25.63 0.89
CA LEU A 614 -2.27 -25.11 0.23
C LEU A 614 -1.07 -25.99 0.62
N ASP A 615 -0.01 -25.97 -0.18
CA ASP A 615 1.25 -26.63 0.18
C ASP A 615 1.88 -25.93 1.40
N PRO A 616 2.12 -26.62 2.54
CA PRO A 616 2.62 -25.97 3.75
C PRO A 616 4.07 -25.47 3.63
N ARG A 617 4.77 -25.81 2.54
CA ARG A 617 6.09 -25.27 2.19
C ARG A 617 6.03 -23.92 1.46
N LEU A 618 4.83 -23.36 1.29
CA LEU A 618 4.59 -22.00 0.78
C LEU A 618 3.81 -21.18 1.82
N PRO A 619 4.06 -19.87 1.94
CA PRO A 619 3.21 -18.99 2.74
C PRO A 619 1.83 -18.86 2.09
N SER A 620 0.76 -18.96 2.87
CA SER A 620 -0.60 -18.67 2.41
C SER A 620 -0.72 -17.23 1.90
N PRO A 621 -1.16 -17.01 0.65
CA PRO A 621 -1.30 -15.66 0.07
C PRO A 621 -2.42 -14.85 0.71
N PHE A 622 -3.29 -15.49 1.50
CA PHE A 622 -4.45 -14.88 2.12
C PHE A 622 -4.11 -14.14 3.43
N THR A 623 -2.91 -14.34 4.01
CA THR A 623 -2.54 -13.71 5.29
C THR A 623 -1.11 -13.15 5.26
N PRO A 624 -0.80 -12.08 6.01
CA PRO A 624 0.56 -11.54 6.06
C PRO A 624 1.54 -12.48 6.79
N HIS A 625 1.07 -13.21 7.81
CA HIS A 625 1.89 -14.20 8.52
C HIS A 625 2.04 -15.56 7.80
N GLY A 626 1.55 -15.70 6.56
CA GLY A 626 1.68 -16.89 5.73
C GLY A 626 1.00 -18.18 6.25
N ARG A 627 0.30 -18.14 7.39
CA ARG A 627 -0.52 -19.26 7.88
C ARG A 627 -1.88 -19.28 7.17
N PRO A 628 -2.51 -20.46 6.96
CA PRO A 628 -3.89 -20.52 6.45
C PRO A 628 -4.87 -19.70 7.29
N PRO A 629 -5.89 -19.07 6.68
CA PRO A 629 -6.97 -18.41 7.43
C PRO A 629 -7.82 -19.46 8.17
N THR A 630 -8.33 -19.10 9.35
CA THR A 630 -9.05 -20.01 10.25
C THR A 630 -10.59 -19.83 10.23
N GLY A 631 -11.09 -18.97 9.34
CA GLY A 631 -12.51 -18.71 9.12
C GLY A 631 -12.71 -17.47 8.24
N PRO A 632 -13.89 -16.82 8.30
CA PRO A 632 -14.19 -15.61 7.54
C PRO A 632 -13.25 -14.44 7.87
N ALA A 633 -12.77 -13.74 6.85
CA ALA A 633 -11.92 -12.57 7.01
C ALA A 633 -12.13 -11.51 5.91
N TRP A 634 -11.71 -10.27 6.20
CA TRP A 634 -11.67 -9.18 5.23
C TRP A 634 -10.42 -9.22 4.36
N TYR A 635 -10.64 -9.11 3.05
CA TYR A 635 -9.61 -9.18 2.03
C TYR A 635 -9.80 -8.07 0.98
N ALA A 636 -8.72 -7.59 0.37
CA ALA A 636 -8.80 -6.68 -0.78
C ALA A 636 -9.08 -7.46 -2.08
N THR A 637 -9.65 -6.81 -3.11
CA THR A 637 -9.93 -7.44 -4.41
C THR A 637 -8.76 -8.28 -4.98
N PRO A 638 -7.48 -7.85 -4.92
CA PRO A 638 -6.36 -8.65 -5.45
C PRO A 638 -6.20 -10.02 -4.76
N THR A 639 -6.53 -10.13 -3.48
CA THR A 639 -6.41 -11.37 -2.68
C THR A 639 -7.48 -12.40 -3.09
N LEU A 640 -8.76 -11.98 -3.25
CA LEU A 640 -9.82 -12.87 -3.77
C LEU A 640 -9.64 -13.19 -5.25
N ALA A 641 -9.21 -12.22 -6.05
CA ALA A 641 -8.91 -12.45 -7.47
C ALA A 641 -7.80 -13.51 -7.63
N TYR A 642 -6.86 -13.57 -6.68
CA TYR A 642 -5.83 -14.60 -6.67
C TYR A 642 -6.31 -15.96 -6.13
N ALA A 643 -7.27 -16.00 -5.20
CA ALA A 643 -7.96 -17.25 -4.84
C ALA A 643 -8.66 -17.89 -6.06
N GLN A 644 -9.31 -17.07 -6.90
CA GLN A 644 -9.87 -17.51 -8.19
C GLN A 644 -8.79 -17.94 -9.19
N GLU A 645 -7.64 -17.25 -9.25
CA GLU A 645 -6.51 -17.64 -10.10
C GLU A 645 -5.91 -19.01 -9.71
N LEU A 646 -5.93 -19.34 -8.42
CA LEU A 646 -5.55 -20.65 -7.88
C LEU A 646 -6.62 -21.74 -8.12
N GLY A 647 -7.78 -21.40 -8.66
CA GLY A 647 -8.85 -22.35 -9.02
C GLY A 647 -9.91 -22.56 -7.94
N HIS A 648 -10.02 -21.66 -6.96
CA HIS A 648 -11.03 -21.74 -5.89
C HIS A 648 -12.19 -20.77 -6.15
N ASP A 649 -13.42 -21.25 -5.97
CA ASP A 649 -14.60 -20.39 -5.94
C ASP A 649 -14.57 -19.46 -4.72
N VAL A 650 -15.09 -18.24 -4.90
CA VAL A 650 -15.17 -17.23 -3.83
C VAL A 650 -16.59 -16.70 -3.69
N HIS A 651 -17.11 -16.70 -2.47
CA HIS A 651 -18.47 -16.31 -2.15
C HIS A 651 -18.49 -15.26 -1.04
N PRO A 652 -18.33 -13.95 -1.37
CA PRO A 652 -18.36 -12.89 -0.37
C PRO A 652 -19.73 -12.76 0.30
N SER A 653 -19.74 -12.71 1.63
CA SER A 653 -20.93 -12.43 2.43
C SER A 653 -21.20 -10.93 2.56
N GLU A 654 -20.15 -10.11 2.53
CA GLU A 654 -20.20 -8.65 2.57
C GLU A 654 -19.12 -8.04 1.66
N ALA A 655 -19.32 -6.82 1.16
CA ALA A 655 -18.25 -6.03 0.54
C ALA A 655 -18.49 -4.51 0.63
N TRP A 656 -17.38 -3.76 0.57
CA TRP A 656 -17.34 -2.31 0.48
C TRP A 656 -16.68 -1.90 -0.85
N LEU A 657 -17.52 -1.55 -1.83
CA LEU A 657 -17.16 -1.46 -3.24
C LEU A 657 -16.84 -0.03 -3.69
N ARG A 658 -15.84 0.14 -4.56
CA ARG A 658 -15.42 1.43 -5.14
C ARG A 658 -15.98 1.59 -6.56
N LEU A 659 -17.24 2.02 -6.64
CA LEU A 659 -17.92 2.22 -7.93
C LEU A 659 -17.23 3.30 -8.79
N ASP A 660 -16.74 4.37 -8.17
CA ASP A 660 -15.82 5.34 -8.79
C ASP A 660 -14.37 4.91 -8.52
N HIS A 661 -13.66 4.48 -9.55
CA HIS A 661 -12.30 3.93 -9.47
C HIS A 661 -11.46 4.21 -10.73
N GLY A 662 -10.13 4.05 -10.61
CA GLY A 662 -9.23 4.12 -11.76
C GLY A 662 -7.74 4.00 -11.39
N PRO A 663 -6.83 4.03 -12.38
CA PRO A 663 -5.39 3.91 -12.18
C PRO A 663 -4.77 5.23 -11.66
N TYR A 664 -5.06 5.56 -10.40
CA TYR A 664 -4.60 6.79 -9.76
C TYR A 664 -3.06 6.87 -9.71
N LEU A 665 -2.42 5.79 -9.24
CA LEU A 665 -0.97 5.70 -8.99
C LEU A 665 -0.12 5.48 -10.26
N ASP A 666 -0.71 5.21 -11.42
CA ASP A 666 0.01 4.83 -12.64
C ASP A 666 1.06 5.87 -13.11
N ALA A 667 0.72 7.16 -13.04
CA ALA A 667 1.65 8.25 -13.33
C ALA A 667 2.77 8.39 -12.28
N TRP A 668 2.46 8.09 -11.02
CA TRP A 668 3.39 8.13 -9.88
C TRP A 668 4.38 6.97 -9.95
N TYR A 669 3.90 5.75 -10.24
CA TYR A 669 4.71 4.60 -10.56
C TYR A 669 5.64 4.88 -11.74
N THR A 670 5.08 5.34 -12.87
CA THR A 670 5.84 5.64 -14.09
C THR A 670 7.01 6.57 -13.80
N ARG A 671 6.77 7.70 -13.11
CA ARG A 671 7.83 8.67 -12.80
C ARG A 671 8.88 8.14 -11.81
N LEU A 672 8.49 7.34 -10.82
CA LEU A 672 9.45 6.74 -9.86
C LEU A 672 10.24 5.57 -10.47
N ARG A 673 9.62 4.77 -11.34
CA ARG A 673 10.31 3.77 -12.19
C ARG A 673 11.36 4.45 -13.05
N ASP A 674 11.00 5.52 -13.76
CA ASP A 674 11.91 6.20 -14.69
C ASP A 674 13.05 6.92 -13.94
N ALA A 675 12.74 7.49 -12.76
CA ALA A 675 13.76 8.03 -11.84
C ALA A 675 14.78 6.97 -11.40
N TYR A 676 14.28 5.81 -10.97
CA TYR A 676 15.12 4.68 -10.55
C TYR A 676 15.95 4.12 -11.72
N MET A 677 15.33 3.83 -12.87
CA MET A 677 15.99 3.26 -14.03
C MET A 677 17.08 4.19 -14.59
N ALA A 678 16.84 5.51 -14.64
CA ALA A 678 17.87 6.48 -15.02
C ALA A 678 19.03 6.50 -14.01
N THR A 679 18.75 6.43 -12.71
CA THR A 679 19.80 6.41 -11.66
C THR A 679 20.62 5.13 -11.70
N MET A 680 20.01 3.98 -12.00
CA MET A 680 20.75 2.72 -12.18
C MET A 680 21.57 2.72 -13.48
N ALA A 681 21.06 3.32 -14.57
CA ALA A 681 21.78 3.44 -15.83
C ALA A 681 23.03 4.33 -15.71
N ASP A 682 22.95 5.46 -14.98
CA ASP A 682 24.12 6.30 -14.67
C ASP A 682 25.17 5.54 -13.83
N LEU A 683 24.73 4.60 -12.99
CA LEU A 683 25.58 3.68 -12.23
C LEU A 683 26.09 2.49 -13.08
N GLY A 684 25.87 2.50 -14.39
CA GLY A 684 26.25 1.44 -15.34
C GLY A 684 25.32 0.23 -15.38
N ILE A 685 24.34 0.14 -14.47
CA ILE A 685 23.48 -1.03 -14.27
C ILE A 685 22.23 -0.93 -15.13
N THR A 686 22.28 -1.52 -16.32
CA THR A 686 21.21 -1.45 -17.33
C THR A 686 20.37 -2.72 -17.40
N SER A 687 19.15 -2.61 -17.97
CA SER A 687 18.26 -3.76 -18.19
C SER A 687 18.69 -4.71 -19.32
N THR A 688 19.83 -4.44 -19.95
CA THR A 688 20.45 -5.25 -21.02
C THR A 688 21.66 -6.06 -20.55
N LEU A 689 22.13 -5.87 -19.31
CA LEU A 689 23.20 -6.69 -18.75
C LEU A 689 22.78 -8.17 -18.65
N PRO A 690 23.63 -9.13 -19.06
CA PRO A 690 23.52 -10.54 -18.71
C PRO A 690 23.43 -10.74 -17.19
N GLU A 691 22.77 -11.81 -16.77
CA GLU A 691 22.50 -12.07 -15.34
C GLU A 691 23.78 -12.16 -14.47
N PRO A 692 24.92 -12.73 -14.92
CA PRO A 692 26.18 -12.68 -14.17
C PRO A 692 26.78 -11.28 -14.07
N GLU A 693 26.80 -10.50 -15.16
CA GLU A 693 27.33 -9.13 -15.19
C GLU A 693 26.50 -8.19 -14.31
N PHE A 694 25.18 -8.36 -14.30
CA PHE A 694 24.27 -7.67 -13.38
C PHE A 694 24.61 -7.97 -11.92
N LEU A 695 24.90 -9.22 -11.56
CA LEU A 695 25.29 -9.59 -10.20
C LEU A 695 26.64 -8.97 -9.81
N THR A 696 27.65 -9.02 -10.69
CA THR A 696 28.95 -8.37 -10.46
C THR A 696 28.79 -6.87 -10.24
N ALA A 697 28.10 -6.16 -11.13
CA ALA A 697 27.91 -4.71 -11.03
C ALA A 697 27.08 -4.30 -9.78
N MET A 698 26.13 -5.13 -9.35
CA MET A 698 25.39 -4.92 -8.10
C MET A 698 26.28 -5.09 -6.85
N ALA A 699 27.20 -6.05 -6.85
CA ALA A 699 28.17 -6.25 -5.77
C ALA A 699 29.24 -5.15 -5.75
N GLU A 700 29.73 -4.72 -6.91
CA GLU A 700 30.63 -3.56 -7.05
C GLU A 700 29.96 -2.28 -6.50
N LEU A 701 28.68 -2.05 -6.78
CA LEU A 701 27.90 -0.93 -6.23
C LEU A 701 27.65 -1.04 -4.71
N GLN A 702 27.79 -2.21 -4.10
CA GLN A 702 27.79 -2.37 -2.64
C GLN A 702 29.16 -2.02 -2.03
N GLN A 703 30.26 -2.45 -2.67
CA GLN A 703 31.62 -2.22 -2.19
C GLN A 703 32.13 -0.79 -2.45
N HIS A 704 31.78 -0.21 -3.59
CA HIS A 704 32.29 1.08 -4.09
C HIS A 704 31.10 2.04 -4.32
N ALA A 705 30.52 2.53 -3.22
CA ALA A 705 29.34 3.38 -3.27
C ALA A 705 29.64 4.76 -3.89
N HIS A 706 29.01 5.08 -5.03
CA HIS A 706 29.12 6.40 -5.66
C HIS A 706 28.51 7.50 -4.76
N PRO A 707 29.26 8.55 -4.36
CA PRO A 707 28.85 9.49 -3.30
C PRO A 707 27.58 10.29 -3.62
N VAL A 708 27.38 10.69 -4.88
CA VAL A 708 26.14 11.37 -5.31
C VAL A 708 25.00 10.39 -5.63
N LEU A 709 25.22 9.43 -6.54
CA LEU A 709 24.15 8.62 -7.11
C LEU A 709 23.59 7.55 -6.16
N LYS A 710 24.37 7.02 -5.20
CA LYS A 710 23.88 6.03 -4.21
C LYS A 710 22.86 6.65 -3.23
N PRO A 711 23.09 7.85 -2.65
CA PRO A 711 22.05 8.66 -1.99
C PRO A 711 20.80 8.92 -2.84
N VAL A 712 20.95 9.32 -4.11
CA VAL A 712 19.79 9.55 -5.01
C VAL A 712 18.94 8.28 -5.15
N LEU A 713 19.59 7.12 -5.33
CA LEU A 713 18.92 5.83 -5.42
C LEU A 713 18.18 5.46 -4.12
N SER A 714 18.80 5.68 -2.96
CA SER A 714 18.16 5.45 -1.65
C SER A 714 16.96 6.37 -1.43
N ALA A 715 17.09 7.65 -1.80
CA ALA A 715 16.00 8.63 -1.68
C ALA A 715 14.81 8.30 -2.59
N ILE A 716 15.05 7.77 -3.79
CA ILE A 716 13.99 7.28 -4.69
C ILE A 716 13.26 6.09 -4.06
N LYS A 717 13.98 5.06 -3.58
CA LYS A 717 13.38 3.90 -2.90
C LYS A 717 12.59 4.31 -1.65
N SER A 718 13.15 5.19 -0.84
CA SER A 718 12.50 5.76 0.36
C SER A 718 11.25 6.58 0.02
N THR A 719 11.22 7.25 -1.13
CA THR A 719 10.05 8.00 -1.62
C THR A 719 8.90 7.08 -2.03
N VAL A 720 9.20 5.90 -2.58
CA VAL A 720 8.22 4.83 -2.85
C VAL A 720 7.64 4.33 -1.52
N LYS A 721 8.48 3.76 -0.65
CA LYS A 721 8.04 3.10 0.59
C LYS A 721 7.31 4.06 1.52
N GLY A 722 7.90 5.23 1.76
CA GLY A 722 7.31 6.28 2.59
C GLY A 722 6.01 6.84 1.99
N GLY A 723 5.94 7.00 0.67
CA GLY A 723 4.75 7.48 -0.03
C GLY A 723 3.54 6.56 0.13
N ILE A 724 3.74 5.24 -0.02
CA ILE A 724 2.70 4.21 0.20
C ILE A 724 2.35 4.09 1.69
N GLY A 725 3.33 4.09 2.59
CA GLY A 725 3.09 4.06 4.04
C GLY A 725 2.23 5.22 4.54
N LYS A 726 2.46 6.43 4.00
CA LYS A 726 1.67 7.63 4.32
C LYS A 726 0.21 7.59 3.86
N LEU A 727 -0.21 6.62 3.05
CA LEU A 727 -1.63 6.42 2.72
C LEU A 727 -2.45 5.93 3.93
N ARG A 728 -1.83 5.19 4.88
CA ARG A 728 -2.41 4.73 6.17
C ARG A 728 -1.65 5.37 7.34
N GLU A 729 -1.41 6.67 7.28
CA GLU A 729 -0.70 7.40 8.34
C GLU A 729 -1.52 7.38 9.64
N ARG A 730 -1.06 6.60 10.64
CA ARG A 730 -1.57 6.58 12.03
C ARG A 730 -1.28 7.92 12.75
N PRO A 731 -1.99 8.26 13.84
CA PRO A 731 -1.69 9.45 14.64
C PRO A 731 -0.26 9.44 15.20
N GLN A 732 0.27 10.62 15.53
CA GLN A 732 1.64 10.78 16.03
C GLN A 732 1.69 11.64 17.30
N GLY A 733 2.54 11.22 18.25
CA GLY A 733 2.81 11.95 19.50
C GLY A 733 1.88 11.61 20.66
N ALA A 734 2.42 11.68 21.89
CA ALA A 734 1.73 11.28 23.12
C ALA A 734 0.54 12.16 23.55
N GLY A 735 0.24 13.24 22.81
CA GLY A 735 -0.94 14.08 23.02
C GLY A 735 -2.21 13.57 22.32
N TYR A 736 -2.10 12.52 21.50
CA TYR A 736 -3.24 11.93 20.80
C TYR A 736 -4.19 11.18 21.77
N ARG A 737 -5.49 11.20 21.48
CA ARG A 737 -6.55 10.53 22.24
C ARG A 737 -7.34 9.59 21.32
N PRO A 738 -7.48 8.28 21.64
CA PRO A 738 -8.13 7.32 20.75
C PRO A 738 -9.57 7.70 20.39
N GLY A 739 -9.86 7.78 19.08
CA GLY A 739 -11.16 8.19 18.52
C GLY A 739 -11.27 9.68 18.17
N GLU A 740 -10.30 10.52 18.52
CA GLU A 740 -10.22 11.89 17.98
C GLU A 740 -9.64 11.87 16.55
N PRO A 741 -10.03 12.79 15.64
CA PRO A 741 -9.41 12.87 14.32
C PRO A 741 -8.01 13.49 14.37
N TRP A 742 -7.08 13.03 13.54
CA TRP A 742 -5.71 13.59 13.43
C TRP A 742 -5.44 14.24 12.07
N PRO A 743 -4.45 15.15 11.93
CA PRO A 743 -4.26 15.98 10.74
C PRO A 743 -3.97 15.24 9.42
N ALA A 744 -3.73 13.94 9.45
CA ALA A 744 -3.59 13.15 8.22
C ALA A 744 -4.95 12.91 7.54
N LEU A 745 -6.04 12.84 8.31
CA LEU A 745 -7.40 12.61 7.81
C LEU A 745 -7.94 13.81 6.99
N GLU A 746 -7.37 15.01 7.18
CA GLU A 746 -7.66 16.19 6.33
C GLU A 746 -7.13 16.03 4.87
N ARG A 747 -6.35 14.97 4.57
CA ARG A 747 -5.73 14.76 3.24
C ARG A 747 -6.61 13.89 2.32
N PRO A 748 -6.89 14.31 1.07
CA PRO A 748 -7.45 13.42 0.03
C PRO A 748 -6.61 12.17 -0.24
N THR A 749 -5.31 12.21 0.10
CA THR A 749 -4.34 11.11 -0.04
C THR A 749 -4.19 10.25 1.22
N TRP A 750 -5.05 10.41 2.24
CA TRP A 750 -5.18 9.41 3.30
C TRP A 750 -6.25 8.41 2.86
N ARG A 751 -5.80 7.20 2.52
CA ARG A 751 -6.54 6.16 1.78
C ARG A 751 -5.99 4.77 2.11
N PRO A 752 -6.39 4.17 3.25
CA PRO A 752 -5.89 2.86 3.65
C PRO A 752 -6.23 1.76 2.64
N ASP A 753 -7.36 1.87 1.94
CA ASP A 753 -7.78 0.94 0.89
C ASP A 753 -6.82 0.91 -0.31
N ILE A 754 -6.26 2.06 -0.70
CA ILE A 754 -5.25 2.13 -1.77
C ILE A 754 -3.96 1.43 -1.32
N ARG A 755 -3.58 1.57 -0.04
CA ARG A 755 -2.42 0.85 0.52
C ARG A 755 -2.65 -0.65 0.56
N ALA A 756 -3.81 -1.08 1.06
CA ALA A 756 -4.21 -2.50 1.12
C ALA A 756 -4.20 -3.14 -0.28
N ALA A 757 -4.74 -2.45 -1.30
CA ALA A 757 -4.71 -2.91 -2.68
C ALA A 757 -3.28 -3.02 -3.26
N VAL A 758 -2.37 -2.11 -2.93
CA VAL A 758 -0.96 -2.18 -3.37
C VAL A 758 -0.22 -3.32 -2.67
N ILE A 759 -0.41 -3.51 -1.37
CA ILE A 759 0.31 -4.54 -0.59
C ILE A 759 -0.19 -5.95 -0.89
N SER A 760 -1.52 -6.16 -0.94
CA SER A 760 -2.10 -7.42 -1.43
C SER A 760 -1.58 -7.78 -2.82
N THR A 761 -1.55 -6.81 -3.75
CA THR A 761 -1.00 -6.99 -5.09
C THR A 761 0.48 -7.40 -5.07
N ALA A 762 1.29 -6.82 -4.19
CA ALA A 762 2.68 -7.24 -3.99
C ALA A 762 2.78 -8.69 -3.45
N ARG A 763 1.98 -9.04 -2.43
CA ARG A 763 1.97 -10.36 -1.77
C ARG A 763 1.55 -11.48 -2.71
N VAL A 764 0.48 -11.29 -3.51
CA VAL A 764 0.05 -12.28 -4.51
C VAL A 764 1.02 -12.37 -5.69
N ASN A 765 1.66 -11.26 -6.10
CA ASN A 765 2.72 -11.29 -7.10
C ASN A 765 3.97 -12.05 -6.62
N MET A 766 4.27 -12.00 -5.33
CA MET A 766 5.32 -12.79 -4.71
C MET A 766 4.94 -14.28 -4.69
N HIS A 767 3.73 -14.61 -4.19
CA HIS A 767 3.25 -15.99 -4.16
C HIS A 767 3.20 -16.65 -5.54
N ARG A 768 2.72 -15.94 -6.56
CA ARG A 768 2.65 -16.47 -7.94
C ARG A 768 4.02 -16.93 -8.46
N LYS A 769 5.09 -16.21 -8.14
CA LYS A 769 6.47 -16.60 -8.51
C LYS A 769 6.96 -17.78 -7.67
N MET A 770 6.74 -17.77 -6.36
CA MET A 770 7.16 -18.87 -5.46
C MET A 770 6.45 -20.18 -5.81
N ASN A 771 5.12 -20.14 -6.01
CA ASN A 771 4.34 -21.25 -6.50
C ASN A 771 4.80 -21.73 -7.90
N LYS A 772 5.24 -20.82 -8.78
CA LYS A 772 5.80 -21.21 -10.08
C LYS A 772 7.16 -21.91 -9.98
N LEU A 773 8.00 -21.55 -9.01
CA LEU A 773 9.24 -22.27 -8.70
C LEU A 773 8.95 -23.67 -8.09
N ALA A 774 8.02 -23.74 -7.14
CA ALA A 774 7.59 -24.99 -6.52
C ALA A 774 7.03 -25.98 -7.55
N THR A 775 6.03 -25.56 -8.35
CA THR A 775 5.32 -26.43 -9.31
C THR A 775 6.12 -26.81 -10.55
N ALA A 776 7.12 -26.02 -10.96
CA ALA A 776 7.89 -26.29 -12.18
C ALA A 776 9.32 -26.80 -11.94
N ALA A 777 9.86 -26.66 -10.71
CA ALA A 777 11.24 -27.04 -10.39
C ALA A 777 11.41 -27.66 -9.00
N GLY A 778 10.35 -27.82 -8.20
CA GLY A 778 10.44 -28.35 -6.84
C GLY A 778 11.22 -27.47 -5.86
N GLN A 779 11.45 -26.19 -6.19
CA GLN A 779 12.20 -25.26 -5.34
C GLN A 779 11.24 -24.47 -4.44
N TYR A 780 11.37 -24.64 -3.13
CA TYR A 780 10.53 -23.99 -2.12
C TYR A 780 11.34 -22.96 -1.32
N PRO A 781 10.77 -21.80 -0.96
CA PRO A 781 11.42 -20.89 -0.03
C PRO A 781 11.52 -21.56 1.36
N ILE A 782 12.49 -21.13 2.16
CA ILE A 782 12.51 -21.41 3.61
C ILE A 782 12.03 -20.20 4.42
N ALA A 783 12.01 -19.01 3.82
CA ALA A 783 11.60 -17.78 4.50
C ALA A 783 11.19 -16.70 3.50
N VAL A 784 10.30 -15.80 3.94
CA VAL A 784 9.85 -14.62 3.19
C VAL A 784 9.65 -13.45 4.16
N LEU A 785 10.17 -12.28 3.82
CA LEU A 785 9.96 -11.03 4.57
C LEU A 785 9.79 -9.87 3.58
N SER A 786 8.64 -9.21 3.60
CA SER A 786 8.24 -8.16 2.66
C SER A 786 8.39 -8.60 1.18
N ASP A 787 9.45 -8.14 0.51
CA ASP A 787 9.83 -8.40 -0.87
C ASP A 787 11.05 -9.31 -1.04
N CYS A 788 11.67 -9.74 0.08
CA CYS A 788 12.73 -10.74 0.13
C CYS A 788 12.19 -12.17 0.31
N ALA A 789 12.76 -13.14 -0.40
CA ALA A 789 12.60 -14.57 -0.12
C ALA A 789 13.97 -15.29 -0.10
N VAL A 790 14.11 -16.27 0.80
CA VAL A 790 15.33 -17.07 0.98
C VAL A 790 15.09 -18.50 0.52
N TYR A 791 16.01 -19.04 -0.28
CA TYR A 791 16.01 -20.40 -0.81
C TYR A 791 17.30 -21.13 -0.43
N LEU A 792 17.25 -22.46 -0.32
CA LEU A 792 18.42 -23.30 -0.09
C LEU A 792 19.09 -23.69 -1.42
N SER A 793 20.41 -23.52 -1.49
CA SER A 793 21.18 -23.47 -2.74
C SER A 793 22.47 -24.29 -2.66
N ASP A 794 22.86 -24.90 -3.78
CA ASP A 794 24.10 -25.67 -3.92
C ASP A 794 25.33 -24.75 -4.01
N GLY A 795 25.13 -23.47 -4.33
CA GLY A 795 26.14 -22.43 -4.38
C GLY A 795 25.65 -21.06 -3.85
N PRO A 796 26.56 -20.08 -3.73
CA PRO A 796 26.29 -18.82 -3.05
C PRO A 796 25.49 -17.78 -3.85
N SER A 797 25.16 -18.05 -5.12
CA SER A 797 24.51 -17.10 -6.04
C SER A 797 23.03 -17.45 -6.29
N PRO A 798 22.16 -16.47 -6.59
CA PRO A 798 20.83 -16.77 -7.09
C PRO A 798 20.83 -17.58 -8.41
N LEU A 799 21.92 -17.52 -9.17
CA LEU A 799 22.09 -18.35 -10.38
C LEU A 799 22.15 -19.86 -10.08
N ASP A 800 22.49 -20.24 -8.85
CA ASP A 800 22.72 -21.63 -8.44
C ASP A 800 21.42 -22.35 -8.05
N PHE A 801 20.31 -21.61 -7.83
CA PHE A 801 18.98 -22.18 -7.53
C PHE A 801 17.86 -21.70 -8.46
N LEU A 802 17.99 -20.56 -9.14
CA LEU A 802 16.92 -20.03 -10.01
C LEU A 802 16.72 -20.90 -11.27
N PRO A 803 15.56 -21.54 -11.45
CA PRO A 803 15.36 -22.52 -12.52
C PRO A 803 15.34 -21.90 -13.92
N ARG A 804 15.82 -22.68 -14.89
CA ARG A 804 15.85 -22.35 -16.32
C ARG A 804 15.00 -23.33 -17.13
N THR A 805 14.57 -22.89 -18.30
CA THR A 805 13.99 -23.76 -19.33
C THR A 805 15.08 -24.63 -19.98
N PRO A 806 14.72 -25.69 -20.75
CA PRO A 806 15.70 -26.50 -21.48
C PRO A 806 16.58 -25.68 -22.45
N GLU A 807 16.11 -24.52 -22.92
CA GLU A 807 16.85 -23.59 -23.77
C GLU A 807 17.69 -22.57 -22.97
N GLY A 808 17.92 -22.80 -21.68
CA GLY A 808 18.76 -21.96 -20.80
C GLY A 808 18.15 -20.63 -20.36
N LYS A 809 16.89 -20.35 -20.72
CA LYS A 809 16.21 -19.08 -20.41
C LYS A 809 15.64 -19.11 -18.98
N PRO A 810 15.55 -17.98 -18.25
CA PRO A 810 14.88 -17.94 -16.94
C PRO A 810 13.43 -18.44 -17.00
N LEU A 811 12.99 -19.20 -15.99
CA LEU A 811 11.68 -19.84 -15.94
C LEU A 811 10.51 -18.83 -16.14
N PRO A 812 9.66 -18.99 -17.18
CA PRO A 812 8.51 -18.12 -17.41
C PRO A 812 7.53 -18.12 -16.21
N GLY A 813 7.24 -16.91 -15.70
CA GLY A 813 6.38 -16.69 -14.53
C GLY A 813 7.07 -16.83 -13.17
N GLY A 814 8.32 -17.31 -13.12
CA GLY A 814 9.13 -17.35 -11.90
C GLY A 814 9.78 -16.02 -11.55
N PHE A 815 10.74 -16.06 -10.62
CA PHE A 815 11.68 -14.96 -10.42
C PHE A 815 12.65 -14.85 -11.60
N ARG A 816 13.13 -13.64 -11.88
CA ARG A 816 14.11 -13.32 -12.93
C ARG A 816 15.07 -12.27 -12.41
N LEU A 817 16.38 -12.48 -12.59
CA LEU A 817 17.39 -11.50 -12.23
C LEU A 817 17.32 -10.28 -13.15
N GLY A 818 17.59 -9.11 -12.57
CA GLY A 818 17.76 -7.86 -13.31
C GLY A 818 17.30 -6.63 -12.54
N VAL A 819 17.72 -5.47 -13.05
CA VAL A 819 17.51 -4.18 -12.39
C VAL A 819 16.05 -3.72 -12.35
N SER A 820 15.24 -4.09 -13.35
CA SER A 820 13.90 -3.52 -13.58
C SER A 820 12.93 -3.77 -12.41
N PRO A 821 12.06 -2.81 -12.03
CA PRO A 821 11.06 -3.04 -10.98
C PRO A 821 10.21 -4.28 -11.21
N GLY A 822 10.11 -5.13 -10.18
CA GLY A 822 9.46 -6.44 -10.24
C GLY A 822 10.37 -7.62 -10.64
N MET A 823 11.61 -7.38 -11.12
CA MET A 823 12.69 -8.38 -11.18
C MET A 823 13.40 -8.48 -9.82
N VAL A 824 14.30 -9.46 -9.65
CA VAL A 824 15.06 -9.64 -8.41
C VAL A 824 16.52 -9.22 -8.50
N LYS A 825 17.06 -8.77 -7.36
CA LYS A 825 18.49 -8.66 -7.06
C LYS A 825 18.92 -9.83 -6.16
N HIS A 826 20.23 -10.09 -6.09
CA HIS A 826 20.79 -10.81 -4.95
C HIS A 826 20.71 -9.91 -3.71
N GLU A 827 20.29 -10.48 -2.58
CA GLU A 827 20.15 -9.74 -1.32
C GLU A 827 21.24 -10.08 -0.31
N GLY A 828 21.63 -11.34 -0.24
CA GLY A 828 22.67 -11.83 0.66
C GLY A 828 22.76 -13.35 0.60
N THR A 829 23.79 -13.90 1.24
CA THR A 829 24.04 -15.35 1.28
C THR A 829 24.66 -15.72 2.62
N GLN A 830 24.23 -16.84 3.18
CA GLN A 830 24.75 -17.42 4.43
C GLN A 830 24.90 -18.95 4.29
N PRO A 831 25.64 -19.64 5.17
CA PRO A 831 25.72 -21.10 5.18
C PRO A 831 24.36 -21.76 5.51
N LEU A 832 24.12 -23.00 5.04
CA LEU A 832 22.91 -23.77 5.39
C LEU A 832 22.66 -23.81 6.90
N LEU A 833 23.69 -24.17 7.69
CA LEU A 833 23.56 -24.37 9.14
C LEU A 833 23.11 -23.09 9.89
N TRP A 834 23.50 -21.91 9.40
CA TRP A 834 23.01 -20.64 9.94
C TRP A 834 21.51 -20.46 9.69
N ALA A 835 21.03 -20.86 8.50
CA ALA A 835 19.62 -20.72 8.15
C ALA A 835 18.75 -21.71 8.94
N VAL A 836 19.21 -22.96 9.11
CA VAL A 836 18.52 -23.95 9.96
C VAL A 836 18.44 -23.45 11.41
N GLN A 837 19.55 -22.97 11.99
CA GLN A 837 19.54 -22.39 13.33
C GLN A 837 18.55 -21.22 13.46
N MET A 838 18.47 -20.33 12.46
CA MET A 838 17.48 -19.24 12.47
C MET A 838 16.04 -19.75 12.48
N LEU A 839 15.71 -20.79 11.70
CA LEU A 839 14.38 -21.40 11.69
C LEU A 839 14.06 -22.07 13.05
N ASP A 840 15.00 -22.82 13.63
CA ASP A 840 14.86 -23.47 14.95
C ASP A 840 14.65 -22.46 16.09
N GLU A 841 15.31 -21.31 16.01
CA GLU A 841 15.13 -20.18 16.94
C GLU A 841 13.81 -19.40 16.70
N ASN A 842 13.04 -19.73 15.66
CA ASN A 842 11.88 -18.96 15.17
C ASN A 842 12.26 -17.50 14.82
N HIS A 843 13.44 -17.29 14.24
CA HIS A 843 13.91 -16.02 13.68
C HIS A 843 13.83 -16.07 12.15
N ASN A 844 13.32 -15.01 11.49
CA ASN A 844 13.17 -14.99 10.03
C ASN A 844 14.54 -14.79 9.33
N PRO A 845 15.09 -15.78 8.60
CA PRO A 845 16.37 -15.65 7.90
C PRO A 845 16.43 -14.48 6.91
N ALA A 846 15.31 -14.13 6.26
CA ALA A 846 15.25 -13.03 5.29
C ALA A 846 15.61 -11.68 5.94
N ARG A 847 15.37 -11.52 7.25
CA ARG A 847 15.73 -10.32 8.02
C ARG A 847 17.25 -10.11 8.17
N HIS A 848 18.03 -11.19 8.07
CA HIS A 848 19.45 -11.21 8.46
C HIS A 848 20.39 -11.70 7.35
N ILE A 849 19.86 -12.03 6.16
CA ILE A 849 20.59 -12.66 5.06
C ILE A 849 21.79 -11.82 4.55
N LYS A 850 21.72 -10.48 4.67
CA LYS A 850 22.80 -9.52 4.40
C LYS A 850 24.01 -9.62 5.36
N GLY A 851 23.86 -10.30 6.50
CA GLY A 851 24.85 -10.29 7.60
C GLY A 851 24.62 -9.19 8.65
N HIS A 852 23.54 -8.42 8.54
CA HIS A 852 23.07 -7.45 9.54
C HIS A 852 21.54 -7.41 9.57
N ASP A 853 20.94 -6.70 10.53
CA ASP A 853 19.48 -6.53 10.61
C ASP A 853 18.97 -5.63 9.48
N ALA A 854 18.06 -6.13 8.65
CA ALA A 854 17.37 -5.37 7.59
C ALA A 854 16.66 -4.12 8.12
N ALA A 855 16.20 -4.14 9.39
CA ALA A 855 15.60 -2.96 10.03
C ALA A 855 16.58 -1.77 10.18
N ALA A 856 17.90 -1.99 10.02
CA ALA A 856 18.90 -0.91 9.96
C ALA A 856 18.88 -0.17 8.61
N ASP A 857 18.61 -0.88 7.50
CA ASP A 857 18.48 -0.30 6.16
C ASP A 857 17.16 0.46 5.96
N GLY A 858 16.25 0.40 6.94
CA GLY A 858 14.89 0.93 6.83
C GLY A 858 13.94 0.03 6.05
N GLU A 859 14.27 -1.26 5.91
CA GLU A 859 13.39 -2.34 5.45
C GLU A 859 12.33 -2.73 6.50
#